data_AF-A0A7G8T679-F1
#
_entry.id   AF-A0A7G8T679-F1
#
_cell.length_a   1.000
_cell.length_b   1.000
_cell.length_c   1.000
_cell.angle_alpha   90.00
_cell.angle_beta   90.00
_cell.angle_gamma   90.00
#
_symmetry.space_group_name_H-M   'P 1'
#
loop_
_entity.id
_entity.type
_entity.pdbx_description
1 polymer ?
#
loop_
_entity_poly.entity_id
_entity_poly.type
_entity_poly.pdbx_seq_one_letter_code
_entity_poly.pdbx_strand_id
1 'polypeptide(L)'
;MSSKKKAIAAKKNSKKAEATSVLLSSDRNRLFLPVLLALAVIPLTVHMTIVSVDPNEAKIIGTDTYGDLFSQCKAWLLFLTGIILLAVSAFNYKKILKKQSRIYTAYLVAGGVFLLFTLLSACFSQYSSIAFWGAHDRAEGALILCCYILLLFYTMYAYRTERDCRNLFIALGIVVTVSSFLGSFQYFGHDLFQTDFSKLLTVFPWDFDRIKKISLQSSSGRLYGTFYHWDYAGSFAAIAAPVFFVPALFAKNLRARLALWSMALLSVWLLLGSTSRAGIVGVVFALIFGIVFFWKILTEHWKISLSAFAFVMIALIGVNTVSHGKIFSRIPSLLSDVSAVFQNSSGNDYLSQLPVKDISVKNGGTIEIVTQNNDVLNAALKQNSLDLKDGSGRSVSIQMQNGLSAITDPRFQRIGFGLTMMGLDQEFPGIAVSIDGQPQFFFRIDSGDKLQMTNSAGTVDIDSLKTPPTFGFKGKEKLGSARGYIWSRALPMASERLLLGAGPDTFELYFPQNDLLGKYWAYGTANMLVDKPHNLYLQTLLGEGGVALAAFLAMMLLYLIDSFRLYAMKREYQKNQIRGIALCLGIVGYLFAGLFNDSVVSVAPAFWILLGAGIAINFQNRRELSNGPADDGGKETD
;
A
#
# COMPACT_ATOMS: atom_id res chain seq x y z
N MET A 1 36.71 -39.57 -51.65
CA MET A 1 37.00 -38.32 -50.88
C MET A 1 35.80 -37.35 -50.72
N SER A 2 34.65 -37.56 -51.37
CA SER A 2 33.53 -36.59 -51.38
C SER A 2 32.61 -36.62 -50.14
N SER A 3 32.34 -37.79 -49.55
CA SER A 3 31.40 -37.93 -48.42
C SER A 3 31.95 -37.40 -47.08
N LYS A 4 33.24 -37.62 -46.78
CA LYS A 4 33.90 -37.11 -45.56
C LYS A 4 33.92 -35.58 -45.50
N LYS A 5 34.17 -34.89 -46.62
CA LYS A 5 34.15 -33.42 -46.67
C LYS A 5 32.74 -32.85 -46.45
N LYS A 6 31.69 -33.49 -47.00
CA LYS A 6 30.28 -33.10 -46.76
C LYS A 6 29.86 -33.31 -45.30
N ALA A 7 30.25 -34.43 -44.68
CA ALA A 7 29.95 -34.71 -43.27
C ALA A 7 30.62 -33.71 -42.31
N ILE A 8 31.87 -33.33 -42.59
CA ILE A 8 32.61 -32.32 -41.81
C ILE A 8 31.97 -30.93 -41.98
N ALA A 9 31.56 -30.55 -43.19
CA ALA A 9 30.87 -29.29 -43.45
C ALA A 9 29.49 -29.21 -42.75
N ALA A 10 28.71 -30.30 -42.77
CA ALA A 10 27.42 -30.39 -42.09
C ALA A 10 27.58 -30.27 -40.56
N LYS A 11 28.58 -30.94 -39.97
CA LYS A 11 28.88 -30.87 -38.53
C LYS A 11 29.41 -29.49 -38.10
N LYS A 12 30.15 -28.79 -38.98
CA LYS A 12 30.61 -27.41 -38.75
C LYS A 12 29.44 -26.42 -38.83
N ASN A 13 28.52 -26.61 -39.77
CA ASN A 13 27.31 -25.80 -39.89
C ASN A 13 26.33 -26.03 -38.73
N SER A 14 26.16 -27.26 -38.23
CA SER A 14 25.32 -27.53 -37.06
C SER A 14 25.91 -26.89 -35.79
N LYS A 15 27.22 -27.02 -35.57
CA LYS A 15 27.90 -26.35 -34.44
C LYS A 15 27.85 -24.83 -34.54
N LYS A 16 27.93 -24.27 -35.75
CA LYS A 16 27.80 -22.82 -35.97
C LYS A 16 26.36 -22.34 -35.72
N ALA A 17 25.35 -23.11 -36.15
CA ALA A 17 23.93 -22.83 -35.86
C ALA A 17 23.63 -22.93 -34.36
N GLU A 18 24.18 -23.94 -33.68
CA GLU A 18 24.05 -24.15 -32.25
C GLU A 18 24.73 -23.04 -31.45
N ALA A 19 25.99 -22.68 -31.79
CA ALA A 19 26.69 -21.54 -31.20
C ALA A 19 25.96 -20.20 -31.45
N THR A 20 25.38 -20.00 -32.63
CA THR A 20 24.58 -18.81 -32.96
C THR A 20 23.28 -18.79 -32.16
N SER A 21 22.64 -19.94 -31.92
CA SER A 21 21.44 -20.06 -31.09
C SER A 21 21.73 -19.80 -29.60
N VAL A 22 22.90 -20.21 -29.11
CA VAL A 22 23.39 -19.97 -27.75
C VAL A 22 23.77 -18.51 -27.57
N LEU A 23 24.46 -17.89 -28.53
CA LEU A 23 24.76 -16.46 -28.54
C LEU A 23 23.47 -15.61 -28.60
N LEU A 24 22.53 -15.96 -29.47
CA LEU A 24 21.22 -15.31 -29.54
C LEU A 24 20.40 -15.49 -28.25
N SER A 25 20.52 -16.63 -27.54
CA SER A 25 19.83 -16.84 -26.25
C SER A 25 20.51 -16.13 -25.08
N SER A 26 21.83 -15.97 -25.12
CA SER A 26 22.62 -15.16 -24.18
C SER A 26 22.29 -13.66 -24.30
N ASP A 27 22.25 -13.14 -25.53
CA ASP A 27 21.93 -11.73 -25.80
C ASP A 27 20.50 -11.34 -25.41
N ARG A 28 19.57 -12.29 -25.47
CA ARG A 28 18.15 -12.08 -25.11
C ARG A 28 17.91 -11.91 -23.61
N ASN A 29 18.74 -12.53 -22.77
CA ASN A 29 18.56 -12.53 -21.31
C ASN A 29 19.10 -11.24 -20.65
N ARG A 30 19.97 -10.49 -21.35
CA ARG A 30 20.57 -9.24 -20.83
C ARG A 30 19.57 -8.09 -20.74
N LEU A 31 18.60 -8.02 -21.65
CA LEU A 31 17.59 -6.95 -21.65
C LEU A 31 16.61 -7.07 -20.49
N PHE A 32 16.33 -8.28 -20.00
CA PHE A 32 15.37 -8.49 -18.91
C PHE A 32 16.02 -8.37 -17.52
N LEU A 33 17.36 -8.39 -17.44
CA LEU A 33 18.10 -8.38 -16.18
C LEU A 33 17.79 -7.17 -15.28
N PRO A 34 17.73 -5.91 -15.77
CA PRO A 34 17.42 -4.77 -14.90
C PRO A 34 16.05 -4.90 -14.21
N VAL A 35 15.05 -5.46 -14.91
CA VAL A 35 13.72 -5.71 -14.35
C VAL A 35 13.76 -6.78 -13.26
N LEU A 36 14.55 -7.84 -13.46
CA LEU A 36 14.70 -8.91 -12.46
C LEU A 36 15.39 -8.39 -11.19
N LEU A 37 16.40 -7.53 -11.35
CA LEU A 37 17.07 -6.88 -10.23
C LEU A 37 16.11 -5.93 -9.51
N ALA A 38 15.34 -5.12 -10.24
CA ALA A 38 14.32 -4.25 -9.65
C ALA A 38 13.31 -5.06 -8.81
N LEU A 39 12.81 -6.17 -9.35
CA LEU A 39 11.85 -7.03 -8.67
C LEU A 39 12.41 -7.69 -7.40
N ALA A 40 13.68 -8.11 -7.41
CA ALA A 40 14.30 -8.84 -6.29
C ALA A 40 14.90 -7.90 -5.23
N VAL A 41 15.54 -6.81 -5.66
CA VAL A 41 16.37 -5.96 -4.79
C VAL A 41 15.53 -4.86 -4.12
N ILE A 42 14.69 -4.15 -4.87
CA ILE A 42 13.95 -2.99 -4.34
C ILE A 42 13.07 -3.38 -3.14
N PRO A 43 12.21 -4.43 -3.21
CA PRO A 43 11.37 -4.78 -2.06
C PRO A 43 12.15 -5.19 -0.81
N LEU A 44 13.35 -5.75 -0.98
CA LEU A 44 14.20 -6.26 0.10
C LEU A 44 15.19 -5.24 0.66
N THR A 45 15.39 -4.11 -0.01
CA THR A 45 16.31 -3.09 0.48
C THR A 45 15.75 -2.42 1.73
N VAL A 46 16.59 -2.30 2.75
CA VAL A 46 16.28 -1.61 4.00
C VAL A 46 17.49 -0.77 4.37
N HIS A 47 17.30 0.53 4.47
CA HIS A 47 18.39 1.47 4.77
C HIS A 47 17.83 2.77 5.34
N MET A 48 18.37 3.19 6.48
CA MET A 48 17.99 4.42 7.17
C MET A 48 18.45 5.64 6.38
N THR A 49 17.49 6.48 6.03
CA THR A 49 17.70 7.76 5.35
C THR A 49 17.15 8.86 6.24
N ILE A 50 18.00 9.78 6.66
CA ILE A 50 17.57 10.98 7.39
C ILE A 50 17.12 12.01 6.35
N VAL A 51 15.86 12.39 6.43
CA VAL A 51 15.20 13.32 5.50
C VAL A 51 14.87 14.60 6.24
N SER A 52 15.14 15.74 5.59
CA SER A 52 14.57 17.03 6.00
C SER A 52 13.16 17.13 5.44
N VAL A 53 12.19 17.27 6.35
CA VAL A 53 10.76 17.31 6.05
C VAL A 53 10.41 18.66 5.45
N ASP A 54 9.53 18.68 4.44
CA ASP A 54 9.06 19.93 3.85
C ASP A 54 8.42 20.82 4.93
N PRO A 55 8.68 22.15 4.96
CA PRO A 55 8.17 23.02 6.02
C PRO A 55 6.64 23.00 6.20
N ASN A 56 5.88 22.71 5.15
CA ASN A 56 4.42 22.61 5.25
C ASN A 56 3.98 21.31 5.93
N GLU A 57 4.67 20.22 5.62
CA GLU A 57 4.46 18.90 6.21
C GLU A 57 4.95 18.87 7.66
N ALA A 58 6.14 19.44 7.92
CA ALA A 58 6.75 19.56 9.26
C ALA A 58 5.81 20.20 10.29
N LYS A 59 5.05 21.23 9.87
CA LYS A 59 4.03 21.87 10.71
C LYS A 59 2.92 20.91 11.12
N ILE A 60 2.50 20.00 10.25
CA ILE A 60 1.40 19.08 10.55
C ILE A 60 1.91 17.91 11.40
N ILE A 61 3.06 17.33 11.02
CA ILE A 61 3.62 16.15 11.68
C ILE A 61 4.32 16.48 13.02
N GLY A 62 4.78 17.72 13.19
CA GLY A 62 5.45 18.20 14.40
C GLY A 62 6.95 17.91 14.47
N THR A 63 7.62 17.64 13.35
CA THR A 63 9.07 17.45 13.27
C THR A 63 9.61 17.92 11.91
N ASP A 64 10.80 18.51 11.88
CA ASP A 64 11.47 18.98 10.66
C ASP A 64 12.46 17.95 10.08
N THR A 65 12.75 16.90 10.85
CA THR A 65 13.70 15.85 10.52
C THR A 65 13.07 14.50 10.81
N TYR A 66 13.19 13.57 9.87
CA TYR A 66 12.62 12.23 10.00
C TYR A 66 13.60 11.16 9.53
N GLY A 67 13.70 10.06 10.29
CA GLY A 67 14.47 8.88 9.88
C GLY A 67 13.56 7.84 9.24
N ASP A 68 13.63 7.69 7.92
CA ASP A 68 12.90 6.65 7.19
C ASP A 68 13.80 5.45 6.89
N LEU A 69 13.34 4.24 7.23
CA LEU A 69 14.11 3.01 7.08
C LEU A 69 13.86 2.28 5.75
N PHE A 70 12.76 2.60 5.04
CA PHE A 70 12.30 1.77 3.92
C PHE A 70 12.07 2.57 2.64
N SER A 71 11.17 3.55 2.66
CA SER A 71 10.58 4.13 1.46
C SER A 71 11.58 4.92 0.61
N GLN A 72 12.38 5.77 1.25
CA GLN A 72 13.33 6.67 0.59
C GLN A 72 14.43 5.92 -0.17
N CYS A 73 15.07 4.93 0.48
CA CYS A 73 16.13 4.16 -0.18
C CYS A 73 15.59 3.36 -1.37
N LYS A 74 14.36 2.85 -1.27
CA LYS A 74 13.69 2.10 -2.34
C LYS A 74 13.29 3.01 -3.49
N ALA A 75 12.77 4.19 -3.20
CA ALA A 75 12.43 5.20 -4.20
C ALA A 75 13.67 5.61 -4.98
N TRP A 76 14.78 5.86 -4.30
CA TRP A 76 16.04 6.22 -4.93
C TRP A 76 16.60 5.10 -5.84
N LEU A 77 16.61 3.85 -5.36
CA LEU A 77 17.01 2.69 -6.18
C LEU A 77 16.11 2.49 -7.40
N LEU A 78 14.81 2.72 -7.23
CA LEU A 78 13.85 2.66 -8.31
C LEU A 78 14.08 3.77 -9.35
N PHE A 79 14.36 4.99 -8.89
CA PHE A 79 14.68 6.11 -9.77
C PHE A 79 15.94 5.82 -10.61
N LEU A 80 17.01 5.33 -9.98
CA LEU A 80 18.21 4.87 -10.70
C LEU A 80 17.91 3.76 -11.69
N THR A 81 17.08 2.79 -11.29
CA THR A 81 16.61 1.72 -12.17
C THR A 81 15.90 2.32 -13.38
N GLY A 82 15.04 3.32 -13.19
CA GLY A 82 14.36 4.04 -14.26
C GLY A 82 15.34 4.65 -15.27
N ILE A 83 16.40 5.33 -14.79
CA ILE A 83 17.46 5.89 -15.65
C ILE A 83 18.14 4.77 -16.46
N ILE A 84 18.48 3.64 -15.82
CA ILE A 84 19.08 2.49 -16.49
C ILE A 84 18.15 1.94 -17.57
N LEU A 85 16.85 1.80 -17.28
CA LEU A 85 15.86 1.31 -18.22
C LEU A 85 15.70 2.24 -19.44
N LEU A 86 15.71 3.57 -19.23
CA LEU A 86 15.71 4.55 -20.32
C LEU A 86 16.95 4.43 -21.19
N ALA A 87 18.14 4.35 -20.58
CA ALA A 87 19.40 4.18 -21.31
C ALA A 87 19.39 2.88 -22.13
N VAL A 88 19.05 1.74 -21.51
CA VAL A 88 18.97 0.45 -22.21
C VAL A 88 17.93 0.49 -23.33
N SER A 89 16.81 1.18 -23.12
CA SER A 89 15.77 1.39 -24.13
C SER A 89 16.27 2.17 -25.33
N ALA A 90 16.99 3.28 -25.09
CA ALA A 90 17.60 4.10 -26.14
C ALA A 90 18.62 3.31 -26.97
N PHE A 91 19.51 2.56 -26.32
CA PHE A 91 20.51 1.73 -27.03
C PHE A 91 19.88 0.57 -27.82
N ASN A 92 18.72 0.07 -27.42
CA ASN A 92 18.09 -1.12 -28.00
C ASN A 92 16.73 -0.86 -28.67
N TYR A 93 16.42 0.39 -29.04
CA TYR A 93 15.09 0.80 -29.49
C TYR A 93 14.52 -0.07 -30.63
N LYS A 94 15.34 -0.41 -31.65
CA LYS A 94 14.93 -1.27 -32.77
C LYS A 94 14.51 -2.67 -32.32
N LYS A 95 15.19 -3.22 -31.31
CA LYS A 95 14.88 -4.54 -30.76
C LYS A 95 13.63 -4.47 -29.90
N ILE A 96 13.49 -3.44 -29.06
CA ILE A 96 12.41 -3.28 -28.09
C ILE A 96 11.09 -2.98 -28.79
N LEU A 97 11.06 -2.00 -29.71
CA LEU A 97 9.84 -1.53 -30.38
C LEU A 97 9.33 -2.42 -31.52
N LYS A 98 9.94 -3.61 -31.73
CA LYS A 98 9.53 -4.54 -32.79
C LYS A 98 8.12 -5.11 -32.59
N LYS A 99 7.59 -5.09 -31.36
CA LYS A 99 6.22 -5.55 -31.05
C LYS A 99 5.23 -4.39 -31.25
N GLN A 100 4.61 -4.30 -32.42
CA GLN A 100 3.54 -3.33 -32.65
C GLN A 100 2.21 -4.07 -32.81
N SER A 101 1.22 -3.69 -32.01
CA SER A 101 -0.16 -4.15 -32.11
C SER A 101 -1.10 -3.10 -31.55
N ARG A 102 -2.36 -3.08 -32.01
CA ARG A 102 -3.39 -2.14 -31.51
C ARG A 102 -3.54 -2.19 -29.98
N ILE A 103 -3.39 -3.36 -29.37
CA ILE A 103 -3.48 -3.54 -27.92
C ILE A 103 -2.30 -2.86 -27.21
N TYR A 104 -1.07 -3.01 -27.73
CA TYR A 104 0.11 -2.35 -27.15
C TYR A 104 -0.02 -0.82 -27.26
N THR A 105 -0.51 -0.33 -28.39
CA THR A 105 -0.81 1.11 -28.56
C THR A 105 -1.84 1.59 -27.55
N ALA A 106 -2.88 0.82 -27.24
CA ALA A 106 -3.88 1.19 -26.24
C ALA A 106 -3.25 1.35 -24.83
N TYR A 107 -2.36 0.44 -24.43
CA TYR A 107 -1.62 0.57 -23.16
C TYR A 107 -0.69 1.78 -23.16
N LEU A 108 0.01 2.06 -24.27
CA LEU A 108 0.87 3.24 -24.39
C LEU A 108 0.08 4.54 -24.29
N VAL A 109 -1.08 4.62 -24.94
CA VAL A 109 -1.95 5.81 -24.85
C VAL A 109 -2.48 5.98 -23.43
N ALA A 110 -3.02 4.92 -22.83
CA ALA A 110 -3.54 5.00 -21.46
C ALA A 110 -2.45 5.35 -20.43
N GLY A 111 -1.30 4.68 -20.46
CA GLY A 111 -0.20 5.02 -19.56
C GLY A 111 0.43 6.39 -19.87
N GLY A 112 0.43 6.83 -21.13
CA GLY A 112 0.86 8.18 -21.52
C GLY A 112 -0.07 9.26 -20.98
N VAL A 113 -1.39 9.04 -21.03
CA VAL A 113 -2.39 9.93 -20.41
C VAL A 113 -2.21 9.95 -18.89
N PHE A 114 -2.04 8.79 -18.25
CA PHE A 114 -1.75 8.71 -16.81
C PHE A 114 -0.53 9.57 -16.45
N LEU A 115 0.61 9.35 -17.12
CA LEU A 115 1.85 10.10 -16.88
C LEU A 115 1.70 11.60 -17.10
N LEU A 116 1.03 11.99 -18.18
CA LEU A 116 0.79 13.40 -18.48
C LEU A 116 0.02 14.07 -17.34
N PHE A 117 -1.08 13.47 -16.88
CA PHE A 117 -1.91 14.05 -15.82
C PHE A 117 -1.26 13.97 -14.45
N THR A 118 -0.44 12.94 -14.16
CA THR A 118 0.41 12.89 -12.97
C THR A 118 1.40 14.06 -12.95
N LEU A 119 2.12 14.30 -14.06
CA LEU A 119 3.09 15.39 -14.16
C LEU A 119 2.42 16.77 -14.12
N LEU A 120 1.28 16.94 -14.81
CA LEU A 120 0.52 18.19 -14.73
C LEU A 120 0.03 18.46 -13.31
N SER A 121 -0.49 17.44 -12.61
CA SER A 121 -0.91 17.59 -11.21
C SER A 121 0.24 17.96 -10.29
N ALA A 122 1.45 17.44 -10.54
CA ALA A 122 2.65 17.82 -9.78
C ALA A 122 3.14 19.25 -10.12
N CYS A 123 3.13 19.64 -11.39
CA CYS A 123 3.49 20.99 -11.84
C CYS A 123 2.56 22.07 -11.28
N PHE A 124 1.25 21.79 -11.24
CA PHE A 124 0.23 22.74 -10.76
C PHE A 124 -0.11 22.59 -9.27
N SER A 125 0.59 21.72 -8.54
CA SER A 125 0.41 21.57 -7.11
C SER A 125 0.92 22.79 -6.34
N GLN A 126 0.18 23.20 -5.30
CA GLN A 126 0.67 24.18 -4.32
C GLN A 126 1.91 23.68 -3.56
N TYR A 127 2.08 22.35 -3.48
CA TYR A 127 3.17 21.68 -2.80
C TYR A 127 4.03 20.90 -3.80
N SER A 128 4.47 21.58 -4.87
CA SER A 128 5.13 20.94 -6.01
C SER A 128 6.37 20.12 -5.65
N SER A 129 7.15 20.55 -4.64
CA SER A 129 8.31 19.78 -4.14
C SER A 129 7.89 18.37 -3.69
N ILE A 130 6.92 18.29 -2.77
CA ILE A 130 6.34 17.02 -2.29
C ILE A 130 5.70 16.28 -3.46
N ALA A 131 5.00 16.97 -4.35
CA ALA A 131 4.33 16.33 -5.48
C ALA A 131 5.29 15.62 -6.46
N PHE A 132 6.52 16.12 -6.62
CA PHE A 132 7.53 15.49 -7.47
C PHE A 132 8.32 14.38 -6.78
N TRP A 133 8.70 14.58 -5.51
CA TRP A 133 9.61 13.71 -4.78
C TRP A 133 8.92 12.72 -3.82
N GLY A 134 7.71 13.05 -3.40
CA GLY A 134 6.92 12.29 -2.44
C GLY A 134 7.06 12.82 -1.01
N ALA A 135 6.18 12.34 -0.13
CA ALA A 135 6.18 12.66 1.30
C ALA A 135 7.37 12.02 2.02
N HIS A 136 7.73 12.55 3.19
CA HIS A 136 8.94 12.19 3.93
C HIS A 136 9.12 10.67 4.19
N ASP A 137 8.04 9.92 4.40
CA ASP A 137 8.05 8.49 4.73
C ASP A 137 7.45 7.56 3.65
N ARG A 138 7.04 8.12 2.51
CA ARG A 138 6.45 7.37 1.37
C ARG A 138 7.30 7.46 0.10
N ALA A 139 7.84 8.64 -0.19
CA ALA A 139 8.63 8.89 -1.41
C ALA A 139 7.93 8.42 -2.71
N GLU A 140 6.60 8.55 -2.82
CA GLU A 140 5.79 8.19 -3.99
C GLU A 140 5.37 9.42 -4.82
N GLY A 141 6.31 10.34 -5.05
CA GLY A 141 6.10 11.50 -5.93
C GLY A 141 5.96 11.13 -7.40
N ALA A 142 5.66 12.14 -8.23
CA ALA A 142 5.45 11.98 -9.68
C ALA A 142 6.61 11.27 -10.40
N LEU A 143 7.85 11.49 -9.98
CA LEU A 143 9.03 10.83 -10.59
C LEU A 143 9.01 9.31 -10.36
N ILE A 144 8.55 8.88 -9.20
CA ILE A 144 8.44 7.46 -8.85
C ILE A 144 7.27 6.81 -9.57
N LEU A 145 6.14 7.50 -9.69
CA LEU A 145 5.02 7.07 -10.54
C LEU A 145 5.42 6.95 -12.02
N CYS A 146 6.28 7.86 -12.52
CA CYS A 146 6.89 7.73 -13.85
C CYS A 146 7.72 6.45 -13.99
N CYS A 147 8.51 6.11 -12.97
CA CYS A 147 9.30 4.88 -12.95
C CYS A 147 8.43 3.61 -12.98
N TYR A 148 7.25 3.63 -12.34
CA TYR A 148 6.29 2.53 -12.40
C TYR A 148 5.75 2.25 -13.80
N ILE A 149 5.31 3.29 -14.52
CA ILE A 149 4.84 3.12 -15.90
C ILE A 149 5.99 2.73 -16.83
N LEU A 150 7.19 3.24 -16.58
CA LEU A 150 8.38 2.81 -17.30
C LEU A 150 8.68 1.33 -17.08
N LEU A 151 8.59 0.82 -15.84
CA LEU A 151 8.73 -0.60 -15.53
C LEU A 151 7.70 -1.44 -16.27
N LEU A 152 6.44 -1.01 -16.30
CA LEU A 152 5.36 -1.65 -17.03
C LEU A 152 5.71 -1.79 -18.52
N PHE A 153 5.99 -0.67 -19.18
CA PHE A 153 6.24 -0.64 -20.62
C PHE A 153 7.51 -1.38 -20.97
N TYR A 154 8.60 -1.16 -20.23
CA TYR A 154 9.84 -1.86 -20.45
C TYR A 154 9.65 -3.38 -20.34
N THR A 155 8.97 -3.86 -19.30
CA THR A 155 8.72 -5.29 -19.12
C THR A 155 7.88 -5.87 -20.25
N MET A 156 6.82 -5.16 -20.68
CA MET A 156 5.95 -5.55 -21.79
C MET A 156 6.74 -5.79 -23.10
N TYR A 157 7.69 -4.90 -23.41
CA TYR A 157 8.51 -5.00 -24.62
C TYR A 157 9.72 -5.94 -24.49
N ALA A 158 10.37 -5.96 -23.32
CA ALA A 158 11.57 -6.75 -23.08
C ALA A 158 11.29 -8.25 -22.93
N TYR A 159 10.12 -8.62 -22.37
CA TYR A 159 9.73 -10.02 -22.15
C TYR A 159 9.63 -10.80 -23.46
N ARG A 160 10.33 -11.94 -23.61
CA ARG A 160 10.36 -12.71 -24.87
C ARG A 160 10.21 -14.22 -24.73
N THR A 161 10.66 -14.80 -23.63
CA THR A 161 10.93 -16.24 -23.55
C THR A 161 10.37 -16.88 -22.28
N GLU A 162 10.22 -18.20 -22.29
CA GLU A 162 9.93 -18.97 -21.08
C GLU A 162 10.99 -18.78 -19.98
N ARG A 163 12.24 -18.49 -20.37
CA ARG A 163 13.34 -18.23 -19.44
C ARG A 163 13.10 -16.94 -18.67
N ASP A 164 12.62 -15.89 -19.33
CA ASP A 164 12.26 -14.62 -18.69
C ASP A 164 11.18 -14.85 -17.64
N CYS A 165 10.14 -15.62 -17.99
CA CYS A 165 9.10 -16.02 -17.04
C CYS A 165 9.65 -16.79 -15.84
N ARG A 166 10.54 -17.76 -16.07
CA ARG A 166 11.13 -18.54 -14.99
C ARG A 166 11.95 -17.66 -14.05
N ASN A 167 12.77 -16.76 -14.62
CA ASN A 167 13.60 -15.86 -13.82
C ASN A 167 12.75 -14.86 -13.03
N LEU A 168 11.64 -14.39 -13.59
CA LEU A 168 10.67 -13.53 -12.91
C LEU A 168 10.11 -14.21 -11.65
N PHE A 169 9.73 -15.49 -11.77
CA PHE A 169 9.22 -16.29 -10.64
C PHE A 169 10.31 -16.56 -9.59
N ILE A 170 11.56 -16.77 -10.03
CA ILE A 170 12.70 -16.91 -9.11
C ILE A 170 12.94 -15.60 -8.35
N ALA A 171 12.95 -14.46 -9.04
CA ALA A 171 13.13 -13.15 -8.42
C ALA A 171 12.04 -12.86 -7.38
N LEU A 172 10.77 -13.09 -7.72
CA LEU A 172 9.67 -12.98 -6.76
C LEU A 172 9.81 -13.96 -5.59
N GLY A 173 10.27 -15.19 -5.85
CA GLY A 173 10.46 -16.22 -4.82
C GLY A 173 11.57 -15.87 -3.83
N ILE A 174 12.61 -15.18 -4.28
CA ILE A 174 13.65 -14.63 -3.40
C ILE A 174 13.04 -13.62 -2.43
N VAL A 175 12.21 -12.69 -2.94
CA VAL A 175 11.52 -11.71 -2.08
C VAL A 175 10.65 -12.41 -1.05
N VAL A 176 9.79 -13.34 -1.49
CA VAL A 176 8.94 -14.13 -0.58
C VAL A 176 9.77 -14.83 0.48
N THR A 177 10.85 -15.52 0.10
CA THR A 177 11.68 -16.29 1.03
C THR A 177 12.32 -15.40 2.09
N VAL A 178 12.98 -14.31 1.67
CA VAL A 178 13.67 -13.39 2.58
C VAL A 178 12.67 -12.67 3.49
N SER A 179 11.58 -12.14 2.94
CA SER A 179 10.56 -11.46 3.74
C SER A 179 9.84 -12.41 4.70
N SER A 180 9.59 -13.67 4.33
CA SER A 180 9.01 -14.68 5.23
C SER A 180 9.96 -15.07 6.34
N PHE A 181 11.25 -15.21 6.04
CA PHE A 181 12.28 -15.48 7.03
C PHE A 181 12.35 -14.35 8.07
N LEU A 182 12.55 -13.10 7.64
CA LEU A 182 12.59 -11.93 8.51
C LEU A 182 11.26 -11.74 9.27
N GLY A 183 10.14 -11.92 8.58
CA GLY A 183 8.81 -11.84 9.15
C GLY A 183 8.55 -12.88 10.23
N SER A 184 9.22 -14.03 10.21
CA SER A 184 9.09 -15.03 11.27
C SER A 184 9.64 -14.52 12.59
N PHE A 185 10.83 -13.89 12.58
CA PHE A 185 11.40 -13.27 13.76
C PHE A 185 10.53 -12.12 14.30
N GLN A 186 10.00 -11.29 13.41
CA GLN A 186 9.05 -10.22 13.75
C GLN A 186 7.79 -10.76 14.43
N TYR A 187 7.18 -11.80 13.86
CA TYR A 187 5.95 -12.38 14.38
C TYR A 187 6.11 -12.90 15.82
N PHE A 188 7.26 -13.49 16.15
CA PHE A 188 7.56 -13.98 17.50
C PHE A 188 8.07 -12.88 18.46
N GLY A 189 8.12 -11.60 18.04
CA GLY A 189 8.54 -10.48 18.87
C GLY A 189 10.06 -10.24 18.93
N HIS A 190 10.82 -10.88 18.06
CA HIS A 190 12.28 -10.73 17.94
C HIS A 190 12.63 -9.97 16.67
N ASP A 191 12.11 -8.74 16.51
CA ASP A 191 12.34 -7.96 15.29
C ASP A 191 13.83 -7.69 15.05
N LEU A 192 14.38 -8.33 14.02
CA LEU A 192 15.81 -8.23 13.70
C LEU A 192 16.21 -6.79 13.38
N PHE A 193 15.31 -5.96 12.84
CA PHE A 193 15.59 -4.54 12.54
C PHE A 193 15.72 -3.65 13.78
N GLN A 194 15.39 -4.16 14.97
CA GLN A 194 15.61 -3.44 16.23
C GLN A 194 16.91 -3.85 16.93
N THR A 195 17.62 -4.84 16.39
CA THR A 195 18.90 -5.33 16.96
C THR A 195 20.07 -4.44 16.55
N ASP A 196 21.12 -4.38 17.38
CA ASP A 196 22.32 -3.60 17.04
C ASP A 196 23.04 -4.14 15.78
N PHE A 197 22.94 -5.45 15.52
CA PHE A 197 23.43 -6.04 14.28
C PHE A 197 22.77 -5.42 13.03
N SER A 198 21.46 -5.15 13.09
CA SER A 198 20.76 -4.52 11.97
C SER A 198 21.15 -3.06 11.76
N LYS A 199 21.48 -2.32 12.83
CA LYS A 199 22.00 -0.96 12.71
C LYS A 199 23.29 -0.93 11.89
N LEU A 200 24.20 -1.89 12.12
CA LEU A 200 25.44 -2.02 11.35
C LEU A 200 25.22 -2.26 9.85
N LEU A 201 24.10 -2.89 9.47
CA LEU A 201 23.78 -3.20 8.07
C LEU A 201 22.93 -2.12 7.38
N THR A 202 22.07 -1.44 8.15
CA THR A 202 21.03 -0.56 7.60
C THR A 202 21.32 0.92 7.80
N VAL A 203 22.34 1.28 8.58
CA VAL A 203 22.69 2.67 8.87
C VAL A 203 24.13 2.92 8.44
N PHE A 204 24.42 4.11 7.89
CA PHE A 204 25.81 4.51 7.62
C PHE A 204 26.59 4.77 8.92
N PRO A 205 27.89 4.43 8.99
CA PRO A 205 28.70 4.62 10.21
C PRO A 205 28.70 6.05 10.76
N TRP A 206 28.62 7.08 9.89
CA TRP A 206 28.61 8.49 10.29
C TRP A 206 27.26 8.99 10.85
N ASP A 207 26.18 8.21 10.70
CA ASP A 207 24.85 8.53 11.25
C ASP A 207 24.54 7.74 12.53
N PHE A 208 25.45 6.89 13.02
CA PHE A 208 25.25 6.09 14.24
C PHE A 208 24.93 6.96 15.46
N ASP A 209 25.66 8.06 15.65
CA ASP A 209 25.44 8.97 16.79
C ASP A 209 24.15 9.80 16.66
N ARG A 210 23.61 9.91 15.44
CA ARG A 210 22.34 10.63 15.17
C ARG A 210 21.13 9.75 15.47
N ILE A 211 21.29 8.43 15.49
CA ILE A 211 20.19 7.47 15.65
C ILE A 211 20.26 6.84 17.04
N LYS A 212 19.62 7.49 18.01
CA LYS A 212 19.58 7.02 19.40
C LYS A 212 18.78 5.72 19.58
N LYS A 213 17.66 5.57 18.84
CA LYS A 213 16.82 4.37 18.89
C LYS A 213 16.02 4.22 17.59
N ILE A 214 16.04 3.02 17.01
CA ILE A 214 15.13 2.64 15.93
C ILE A 214 13.85 2.11 16.58
N SER A 215 12.82 2.94 16.67
CA SER A 215 11.50 2.51 17.16
C SER A 215 10.61 2.17 15.98
N LEU A 216 10.59 0.90 15.61
CA LEU A 216 9.61 0.38 14.66
C LEU A 216 8.33 0.01 15.42
N GLN A 217 7.17 0.21 14.82
CA GLN A 217 5.86 -0.20 15.37
C GLN A 217 5.71 -1.74 15.34
N SER A 218 6.68 -2.48 15.87
CA SER A 218 6.66 -3.94 15.92
C SER A 218 5.85 -4.37 17.13
N SER A 219 4.76 -5.08 16.90
CA SER A 219 3.96 -5.73 17.93
C SER A 219 4.03 -7.24 17.73
N SER A 220 4.30 -7.99 18.80
CA SER A 220 4.29 -9.45 18.76
C SER A 220 2.98 -9.97 18.16
N GLY A 221 3.08 -10.93 17.24
CA GLY A 221 1.95 -11.48 16.49
C GLY A 221 1.59 -10.74 15.19
N ARG A 222 2.46 -9.84 14.70
CA ARG A 222 2.38 -9.29 13.33
C ARG A 222 3.74 -9.35 12.65
N LEU A 223 3.72 -9.53 11.33
CA LEU A 223 4.91 -9.39 10.49
C LEU A 223 4.69 -8.36 9.38
N TYR A 224 5.76 -7.69 8.99
CA TYR A 224 5.78 -6.78 7.84
C TYR A 224 6.93 -7.10 6.87
N GLY A 225 7.83 -8.02 7.22
CA GLY A 225 9.01 -8.35 6.45
C GLY A 225 9.84 -7.10 6.20
N THR A 226 10.03 -6.76 4.93
CA THR A 226 10.71 -5.53 4.50
C THR A 226 9.74 -4.48 3.96
N PHE A 227 8.41 -4.69 4.05
CA PHE A 227 7.40 -3.91 3.33
C PHE A 227 6.95 -2.63 4.04
N TYR A 228 7.76 -2.06 4.96
CA TYR A 228 7.44 -0.88 5.79
C TYR A 228 6.28 -1.08 6.79
N HIS A 229 5.17 -1.69 6.38
CA HIS A 229 3.99 -1.92 7.22
C HIS A 229 3.31 -3.26 6.87
N TRP A 230 2.62 -3.86 7.85
CA TRP A 230 1.98 -5.18 7.68
C TRP A 230 0.86 -5.16 6.63
N ASP A 231 0.16 -4.03 6.45
CA ASP A 231 -0.87 -3.93 5.41
C ASP A 231 -0.28 -4.10 3.99
N TYR A 232 0.91 -3.56 3.74
CA TYR A 232 1.63 -3.73 2.48
C TYR A 232 2.21 -5.13 2.33
N ALA A 233 2.70 -5.75 3.40
CA ALA A 233 3.12 -7.16 3.38
C ALA A 233 1.95 -8.08 2.96
N GLY A 234 0.76 -7.83 3.49
CA GLY A 234 -0.47 -8.53 3.09
C GLY A 234 -0.85 -8.27 1.62
N SER A 235 -0.69 -7.04 1.14
CA SER A 235 -0.95 -6.68 -0.26
C SER A 235 0.02 -7.35 -1.23
N PHE A 236 1.30 -7.45 -0.86
CA PHE A 236 2.30 -8.22 -1.60
C PHE A 236 1.97 -9.73 -1.58
N ALA A 237 1.56 -10.26 -0.43
CA ALA A 237 1.14 -11.65 -0.32
C ALA A 237 -0.09 -11.97 -1.21
N ALA A 238 -1.00 -11.00 -1.40
CA ALA A 238 -2.13 -11.12 -2.31
C ALA A 238 -1.71 -11.26 -3.79
N ILE A 239 -0.52 -10.76 -4.15
CA ILE A 239 0.11 -11.03 -5.44
C ILE A 239 0.79 -12.40 -5.44
N ALA A 240 1.68 -12.64 -4.48
CA ALA A 240 2.60 -13.77 -4.50
C ALA A 240 1.87 -15.12 -4.34
N ALA A 241 0.86 -15.18 -3.46
CA ALA A 241 0.11 -16.40 -3.19
C ALA A 241 -0.49 -17.03 -4.47
N PRO A 242 -1.33 -16.34 -5.26
CA PRO A 242 -1.86 -16.93 -6.50
C PRO A 242 -0.78 -17.17 -7.56
N VAL A 243 0.25 -16.31 -7.62
CA VAL A 243 1.35 -16.46 -8.60
C VAL A 243 2.11 -17.78 -8.40
N PHE A 244 2.35 -18.22 -7.16
CA PHE A 244 2.99 -19.50 -6.89
C PHE A 244 2.02 -20.67 -6.81
N PHE A 245 0.83 -20.45 -6.25
CA PHE A 245 -0.17 -21.49 -6.05
C PHE A 245 -0.66 -22.09 -7.38
N VAL A 246 -1.02 -21.26 -8.36
CA VAL A 246 -1.58 -21.75 -9.62
C VAL A 246 -0.59 -22.68 -10.34
N PRO A 247 0.68 -22.31 -10.60
CA PRO A 247 1.61 -23.22 -11.27
C PRO A 247 1.98 -24.44 -10.42
N ALA A 248 1.90 -24.36 -9.09
CA ALA A 248 2.13 -25.51 -8.21
C ALA A 248 1.12 -26.64 -8.47
N LEU A 249 -0.14 -26.31 -8.78
CA LEU A 249 -1.20 -27.27 -9.12
C LEU A 249 -0.90 -28.04 -10.41
N PHE A 250 -0.30 -27.38 -11.40
CA PHE A 250 -0.08 -27.95 -12.74
C PHE A 250 1.37 -28.39 -13.01
N ALA A 251 2.28 -28.22 -12.06
CA ALA A 251 3.68 -28.60 -12.23
C ALA A 251 3.83 -30.11 -12.36
N LYS A 252 4.37 -30.59 -13.49
CA LYS A 252 4.61 -32.03 -13.74
C LYS A 252 5.88 -32.56 -13.05
N ASN A 253 6.93 -31.74 -12.97
CA ASN A 253 8.20 -32.10 -12.32
C ASN A 253 8.08 -31.97 -10.81
N LEU A 254 8.39 -33.03 -10.06
CA LEU A 254 8.34 -33.04 -8.59
C LEU A 254 9.18 -31.93 -7.95
N ARG A 255 10.41 -31.69 -8.43
CA ARG A 255 11.28 -30.65 -7.86
C ARG A 255 10.67 -29.25 -8.03
N ALA A 256 10.15 -28.97 -9.23
CA ALA A 256 9.48 -27.70 -9.50
C ALA A 256 8.18 -27.57 -8.71
N ARG A 257 7.42 -28.66 -8.59
CA ARG A 257 6.19 -28.73 -7.81
C ARG A 257 6.44 -28.44 -6.33
N LEU A 258 7.43 -29.09 -5.72
CA LEU A 258 7.82 -28.84 -4.33
C LEU A 258 8.27 -27.39 -4.12
N ALA A 259 9.15 -26.87 -4.97
CA ALA A 259 9.60 -25.48 -4.87
C ALA A 259 8.44 -24.47 -4.95
N LEU A 260 7.50 -24.66 -5.89
CA LEU A 260 6.34 -23.78 -6.04
C LEU A 260 5.38 -23.88 -4.85
N TRP A 261 5.13 -25.08 -4.33
CA TRP A 261 4.33 -25.25 -3.11
C TRP A 261 4.99 -24.63 -1.89
N SER A 262 6.30 -24.74 -1.73
CA SER A 262 7.03 -24.05 -0.66
C SER A 262 6.85 -22.53 -0.76
N MET A 263 6.98 -21.94 -1.96
CA MET A 263 6.76 -20.50 -2.15
C MET A 263 5.30 -20.09 -1.92
N ALA A 264 4.33 -20.91 -2.31
CA ALA A 264 2.92 -20.66 -2.05
C ALA A 264 2.63 -20.67 -0.54
N LEU A 265 3.18 -21.64 0.21
CA LEU A 265 3.03 -21.73 1.66
C LEU A 265 3.69 -20.54 2.38
N LEU A 266 4.89 -20.14 1.95
CA LEU A 266 5.54 -18.93 2.48
C LEU A 266 4.74 -17.65 2.18
N SER A 267 4.11 -17.56 1.00
CA SER A 267 3.22 -16.45 0.65
C SER A 267 1.96 -16.44 1.53
N VAL A 268 1.39 -17.61 1.83
CA VAL A 268 0.27 -17.74 2.78
C VAL A 268 0.71 -17.37 4.20
N TRP A 269 1.93 -17.74 4.60
CA TRP A 269 2.52 -17.31 5.87
C TRP A 269 2.63 -15.78 5.95
N LEU A 270 3.11 -15.11 4.90
CA LEU A 270 3.14 -13.64 4.84
C LEU A 270 1.74 -13.04 4.96
N LEU A 271 0.76 -13.60 4.25
CA LEU A 271 -0.63 -13.15 4.29
C LEU A 271 -1.21 -13.23 5.71
N LEU A 272 -1.17 -14.42 6.31
CA LEU A 272 -1.78 -14.68 7.62
C LEU A 272 -1.02 -13.99 8.74
N GLY A 273 0.32 -14.04 8.71
CA GLY A 273 1.17 -13.41 9.70
C GLY A 273 1.13 -11.88 9.67
N SER A 274 0.83 -11.27 8.51
CA SER A 274 0.63 -9.82 8.44
C SER A 274 -0.65 -9.36 9.13
N THR A 275 -1.64 -10.25 9.25
CA THR A 275 -2.99 -9.94 9.76
C THR A 275 -3.72 -8.82 8.97
N SER A 276 -3.23 -8.51 7.76
CA SER A 276 -3.78 -7.46 6.89
C SER A 276 -5.15 -7.81 6.34
N ARG A 277 -6.14 -6.96 6.61
CA ARG A 277 -7.51 -7.09 6.04
C ARG A 277 -7.49 -6.94 4.53
N ALA A 278 -6.73 -5.97 4.03
CA ALA A 278 -6.61 -5.68 2.59
C ALA A 278 -6.06 -6.89 1.83
N GLY A 279 -4.99 -7.52 2.34
CA GLY A 279 -4.41 -8.72 1.73
C GLY A 279 -5.41 -9.88 1.63
N ILE A 280 -6.18 -10.13 2.71
CA ILE A 280 -7.20 -11.20 2.74
C ILE A 280 -8.27 -10.93 1.69
N VAL A 281 -8.80 -9.70 1.62
CA VAL A 281 -9.79 -9.31 0.60
C VAL A 281 -9.24 -9.53 -0.80
N GLY A 282 -8.00 -9.11 -1.06
CA GLY A 282 -7.31 -9.34 -2.34
C GLY A 282 -7.28 -10.81 -2.74
N VAL A 283 -6.84 -11.70 -1.83
CA VAL A 283 -6.79 -13.15 -2.11
C VAL A 283 -8.19 -13.73 -2.34
N VAL A 284 -9.22 -13.28 -1.61
CA VAL A 284 -10.60 -13.73 -1.82
C VAL A 284 -11.08 -13.39 -3.23
N PHE A 285 -10.85 -12.16 -3.71
CA PHE A 285 -11.22 -11.79 -5.09
C PHE A 285 -10.39 -12.55 -6.14
N ALA A 286 -9.10 -12.79 -5.89
CA ALA A 286 -8.29 -13.65 -6.74
C ALA A 286 -8.83 -15.08 -6.79
N LEU A 287 -9.35 -15.62 -5.68
CA LEU A 287 -10.00 -16.94 -5.65
C LEU A 287 -11.31 -16.94 -6.44
N ILE A 288 -12.15 -15.90 -6.33
CA ILE A 288 -13.40 -15.77 -7.12
C ILE A 288 -13.08 -15.82 -8.63
N PHE A 289 -12.09 -15.04 -9.08
CA PHE A 289 -11.65 -15.06 -10.48
C PHE A 289 -11.05 -16.41 -10.86
N GLY A 290 -10.27 -17.02 -9.96
CA GLY A 290 -9.72 -18.36 -10.13
C GLY A 290 -10.80 -19.41 -10.34
N ILE A 291 -11.91 -19.35 -9.59
CA ILE A 291 -13.06 -20.23 -9.76
C ILE A 291 -13.67 -20.08 -11.15
N VAL A 292 -13.82 -18.85 -11.65
CA VAL A 292 -14.35 -18.62 -13.01
C VAL A 292 -13.42 -19.16 -14.09
N PHE A 293 -12.10 -18.97 -13.93
CA PHE A 293 -11.13 -19.52 -14.87
C PHE A 293 -11.17 -21.06 -14.85
N PHE A 294 -11.00 -21.66 -13.67
CA PHE A 294 -10.95 -23.12 -13.54
C PHE A 294 -12.32 -23.80 -13.48
N TRP A 295 -13.42 -23.10 -13.76
CA TRP A 295 -14.80 -23.58 -13.55
C TRP A 295 -15.05 -24.98 -14.12
N LYS A 296 -14.68 -25.21 -15.39
CA LYS A 296 -14.90 -26.52 -16.03
C LYS A 296 -14.10 -27.63 -15.35
N ILE A 297 -12.83 -27.38 -15.03
CA ILE A 297 -11.95 -28.33 -14.33
C ILE A 297 -12.51 -28.65 -12.93
N LEU A 298 -12.96 -27.62 -12.20
CA LEU A 298 -13.55 -27.77 -10.87
C LEU A 298 -14.84 -28.59 -10.91
N THR A 299 -15.71 -28.35 -11.90
CA THR A 299 -16.97 -29.11 -12.03
C THR A 299 -16.73 -30.55 -12.50
N GLU A 300 -15.75 -30.78 -13.37
CA GLU A 300 -15.40 -32.11 -13.88
C GLU A 300 -14.77 -32.99 -12.81
N HIS A 301 -13.99 -32.39 -11.91
CA HIS A 301 -13.30 -33.10 -10.81
C HIS A 301 -13.82 -32.71 -9.41
N TRP A 302 -15.11 -32.39 -9.29
CA TRP A 302 -15.68 -31.77 -8.07
C TRP A 302 -15.41 -32.55 -6.78
N LYS A 303 -15.34 -33.89 -6.82
CA LYS A 303 -15.02 -34.70 -5.64
C LYS A 303 -13.59 -34.45 -5.14
N ILE A 304 -12.63 -34.41 -6.06
CA ILE A 304 -11.22 -34.11 -5.74
C ILE A 304 -11.09 -32.67 -5.27
N SER A 305 -11.76 -31.73 -5.94
CA SER A 305 -11.78 -30.32 -5.55
C SER A 305 -12.37 -30.13 -4.15
N LEU A 306 -13.46 -30.83 -3.82
CA LEU A 306 -14.09 -30.78 -2.51
C LEU A 306 -13.18 -31.36 -1.42
N SER A 307 -12.51 -32.50 -1.69
CA SER A 307 -11.54 -33.08 -0.76
C SER A 307 -10.34 -32.15 -0.53
N ALA A 308 -9.81 -31.52 -1.58
CA ALA A 308 -8.72 -30.56 -1.47
C ALA A 308 -9.13 -29.32 -0.66
N PHE A 309 -10.34 -28.80 -0.90
CA PHE A 309 -10.91 -27.70 -0.12
C PHE A 309 -11.07 -28.08 1.36
N ALA A 310 -11.64 -29.25 1.65
CA ALA A 310 -11.79 -29.75 3.02
C ALA A 310 -10.44 -29.87 3.73
N PHE A 311 -9.40 -30.37 3.05
CA PHE A 311 -8.05 -30.45 3.59
C PHE A 311 -7.46 -29.07 3.93
N VAL A 312 -7.61 -28.08 3.04
CA VAL A 312 -7.16 -26.70 3.30
C VAL A 312 -7.90 -26.10 4.50
N MET A 313 -9.21 -26.34 4.62
CA MET A 313 -9.99 -25.86 5.77
C MET A 313 -9.54 -26.50 7.08
N ILE A 314 -9.26 -27.80 7.09
CA ILE A 314 -8.72 -28.50 8.27
C ILE A 314 -7.34 -27.92 8.64
N ALA A 315 -6.46 -27.70 7.66
CA ALA A 315 -5.16 -27.09 7.89
C ALA A 315 -5.28 -25.68 8.47
N LEU A 316 -6.18 -24.84 7.95
CA LEU A 316 -6.45 -23.51 8.48
C LEU A 316 -6.99 -23.55 9.92
N ILE A 317 -7.88 -24.50 10.23
CA ILE A 317 -8.37 -24.73 11.60
C ILE A 317 -7.20 -25.11 12.51
N GLY A 318 -6.32 -26.02 12.07
CA GLY A 318 -5.12 -26.43 12.81
C GLY A 318 -4.12 -25.28 13.04
N VAL A 319 -3.89 -24.43 12.03
CA VAL A 319 -3.04 -23.23 12.22
C VAL A 319 -3.72 -22.24 13.16
N ASN A 320 -5.04 -22.09 13.07
CA ASN A 320 -5.77 -21.19 13.97
C ASN A 320 -5.71 -21.66 15.44
N THR A 321 -5.82 -22.96 15.71
CA THR A 321 -5.68 -23.49 17.07
C THR A 321 -4.28 -23.27 17.63
N VAL A 322 -3.23 -23.49 16.83
CA VAL A 322 -1.83 -23.19 17.21
C VAL A 322 -1.63 -21.68 17.44
N SER A 323 -2.30 -20.83 16.67
CA SER A 323 -2.20 -19.37 16.80
C SER A 323 -3.02 -18.77 17.96
N HIS A 324 -3.58 -19.60 18.85
CA HIS A 324 -4.49 -19.18 19.92
C HIS A 324 -5.70 -18.36 19.40
N GLY A 325 -6.25 -18.72 18.24
CA GLY A 325 -7.44 -18.07 17.68
C GLY A 325 -7.21 -16.70 17.05
N LYS A 326 -5.96 -16.22 16.96
CA LYS A 326 -5.65 -14.89 16.39
C LYS A 326 -6.06 -14.75 14.93
N ILE A 327 -6.05 -15.84 14.15
CA ILE A 327 -6.40 -15.82 12.72
C ILE A 327 -7.92 -15.69 12.52
N PHE A 328 -8.71 -16.54 13.20
CA PHE A 328 -10.18 -16.53 13.03
C PHE A 328 -10.88 -15.40 13.77
N SER A 329 -10.26 -14.79 14.79
CA SER A 329 -10.84 -13.60 15.46
C SER A 329 -11.06 -12.41 14.51
N ARG A 330 -10.39 -12.40 13.35
CA ARG A 330 -10.54 -11.34 12.33
C ARG A 330 -11.72 -11.56 11.39
N ILE A 331 -12.12 -12.81 11.17
CA ILE A 331 -13.21 -13.16 10.24
C ILE A 331 -14.53 -12.49 10.66
N PRO A 332 -14.97 -12.56 11.93
CA PRO A 332 -16.18 -11.84 12.37
C PRO A 332 -16.10 -10.34 12.13
N SER A 333 -14.94 -9.71 12.38
CA SER A 333 -14.77 -8.27 12.15
C SER A 333 -14.82 -7.87 10.67
N LEU A 334 -14.32 -8.74 9.78
CA LEU A 334 -14.42 -8.54 8.33
C LEU A 334 -15.86 -8.73 7.84
N LEU A 335 -16.56 -9.75 8.34
CA LEU A 335 -17.97 -9.98 8.02
C LEU A 335 -18.87 -8.86 8.54
N SER A 336 -18.58 -8.32 9.73
CA SER A 336 -19.30 -7.16 10.27
C SER A 336 -19.01 -5.90 9.46
N ASP A 337 -17.77 -5.69 9.00
CA ASP A 337 -17.46 -4.57 8.11
C ASP A 337 -18.25 -4.69 6.80
N VAL A 338 -18.27 -5.87 6.17
CA VAL A 338 -19.02 -6.12 4.93
C VAL A 338 -20.52 -5.93 5.14
N SER A 339 -21.10 -6.49 6.21
CA SER A 339 -22.53 -6.33 6.48
C SER A 339 -22.88 -4.87 6.79
N ALA A 340 -22.02 -4.16 7.53
CA ALA A 340 -22.19 -2.74 7.81
C ALA A 340 -22.19 -1.91 6.53
N VAL A 341 -21.40 -2.23 5.49
CA VAL A 341 -21.48 -1.54 4.18
C VAL A 341 -22.90 -1.58 3.61
N PHE A 342 -23.58 -2.73 3.69
CA PHE A 342 -24.92 -2.93 3.11
C PHE A 342 -26.10 -2.54 4.01
N GLN A 343 -25.88 -2.36 5.31
CA GLN A 343 -26.93 -1.90 6.23
C GLN A 343 -27.22 -0.41 6.04
N ASN A 344 -28.49 -0.02 6.04
CA ASN A 344 -28.88 1.37 6.09
C ASN A 344 -28.64 1.90 7.52
N SER A 345 -27.65 2.77 7.68
CA SER A 345 -27.38 3.42 8.96
C SER A 345 -28.46 4.48 9.21
N SER A 346 -29.32 4.22 10.19
CA SER A 346 -30.26 5.21 10.72
C SER A 346 -29.47 6.31 11.42
N GLY A 347 -29.06 7.35 10.68
CA GLY A 347 -29.02 8.76 11.07
C GLY A 347 -28.36 9.24 12.38
N ASN A 348 -27.78 8.41 13.24
CA ASN A 348 -27.27 8.88 14.54
C ASN A 348 -26.02 9.73 14.35
N ASP A 349 -26.08 10.98 14.82
CA ASP A 349 -24.95 11.88 14.86
C ASP A 349 -23.97 11.43 15.95
N TYR A 350 -22.81 10.94 15.53
CA TYR A 350 -21.78 10.45 16.44
C TYR A 350 -21.25 11.55 17.37
N LEU A 351 -21.40 12.83 17.00
CA LEU A 351 -20.95 13.95 17.83
C LEU A 351 -21.66 13.99 19.18
N SER A 352 -22.92 13.55 19.25
CA SER A 352 -23.69 13.45 20.49
C SER A 352 -23.16 12.39 21.47
N GLN A 353 -22.33 11.45 21.00
CA GLN A 353 -21.78 10.36 21.80
C GLN A 353 -20.41 10.69 22.40
N LEU A 354 -19.80 11.79 21.98
CA LEU A 354 -18.50 12.24 22.49
C LEU A 354 -18.65 12.90 23.86
N PRO A 355 -17.67 12.78 24.77
CA PRO A 355 -17.74 13.40 26.10
C PRO A 355 -17.78 14.94 26.08
N VAL A 356 -17.24 15.55 25.04
CA VAL A 356 -17.15 17.00 24.84
C VAL A 356 -17.94 17.39 23.61
N LYS A 357 -18.74 18.45 23.73
CA LYS A 357 -19.53 19.02 22.64
C LYS A 357 -18.76 20.10 21.91
N ASP A 358 -18.07 20.98 22.65
CA ASP A 358 -17.27 22.06 22.09
C ASP A 358 -16.07 22.40 22.99
N ILE A 359 -15.01 22.93 22.38
CA ILE A 359 -13.87 23.49 23.09
C ILE A 359 -13.30 24.68 22.30
N SER A 360 -13.09 25.80 22.98
CA SER A 360 -12.60 27.03 22.33
C SER A 360 -11.82 27.91 23.30
N VAL A 361 -11.17 28.95 22.76
CA VAL A 361 -10.58 30.02 23.58
C VAL A 361 -11.50 31.23 23.54
N LYS A 362 -11.96 31.68 24.71
CA LYS A 362 -12.68 32.94 24.90
C LYS A 362 -11.76 34.04 25.40
N ASN A 363 -11.99 35.26 24.91
CA ASN A 363 -11.35 36.50 25.35
C ASN A 363 -9.82 36.42 25.43
N GLY A 364 -9.18 35.63 24.56
CA GLY A 364 -7.73 35.54 24.40
C GLY A 364 -6.96 34.84 25.53
N GLY A 365 -7.62 34.26 26.54
CA GLY A 365 -6.91 33.64 27.67
C GLY A 365 -7.71 32.70 28.57
N THR A 366 -8.95 32.35 28.19
CA THR A 366 -9.77 31.38 28.92
C THR A 366 -10.17 30.23 28.00
N ILE A 367 -9.81 29.01 28.36
CA ILE A 367 -10.29 27.80 27.68
C ILE A 367 -11.72 27.55 28.14
N GLU A 368 -12.66 27.51 27.21
CA GLU A 368 -14.04 27.11 27.49
C GLU A 368 -14.27 25.69 26.96
N ILE A 369 -14.75 24.81 27.83
CA ILE A 369 -15.13 23.43 27.51
C ILE A 369 -16.62 23.26 27.76
N VAL A 370 -17.35 22.79 26.75
CA VAL A 370 -18.79 22.52 26.82
C VAL A 370 -19.03 21.01 26.78
N THR A 371 -19.67 20.47 27.81
CA THR A 371 -20.04 19.05 27.85
C THR A 371 -21.31 18.78 27.03
N GLN A 372 -21.65 17.50 26.80
CA GLN A 372 -22.90 17.13 26.12
C GLN A 372 -24.16 17.58 26.86
N ASN A 373 -24.09 17.70 28.19
CA ASN A 373 -25.20 18.20 29.00
C ASN A 373 -25.33 19.73 28.97
N ASN A 374 -24.52 20.41 28.14
CA ASN A 374 -24.37 21.86 28.10
C ASN A 374 -23.81 22.47 29.41
N ASP A 375 -23.13 21.67 30.23
CA ASP A 375 -22.33 22.22 31.33
C ASP A 375 -21.08 22.90 30.76
N VAL A 376 -20.75 24.07 31.28
CA VAL A 376 -19.61 24.87 30.83
C VAL A 376 -18.53 24.91 31.91
N LEU A 377 -17.30 24.59 31.52
CA LEU A 377 -16.10 24.75 32.34
C LEU A 377 -15.17 25.78 31.67
N ASN A 378 -14.84 26.83 32.40
CA ASN A 378 -13.90 27.87 32.02
C ASN A 378 -12.60 27.67 32.79
N ALA A 379 -11.48 27.59 32.08
CA ALA A 379 -10.14 27.47 32.65
C ALA A 379 -9.29 28.67 32.21
N ALA A 380 -9.00 29.57 33.16
CA ALA A 380 -8.21 30.78 32.91
C ALA A 380 -6.80 30.62 33.49
N LEU A 381 -5.78 31.00 32.72
CA LEU A 381 -4.39 30.97 33.19
C LEU A 381 -4.13 32.20 34.08
N LYS A 382 -3.68 31.96 35.33
CA LYS A 382 -3.27 33.01 36.28
C LYS A 382 -1.98 32.59 37.00
N GLN A 383 -0.91 33.37 36.81
CA GLN A 383 0.35 33.24 37.56
C GLN A 383 0.79 31.78 37.77
N ASN A 384 0.89 31.01 36.67
CA ASN A 384 1.28 29.58 36.65
C ASN A 384 0.27 28.57 37.24
N SER A 385 -0.98 28.98 37.46
CA SER A 385 -2.08 28.10 37.91
C SER A 385 -3.32 28.28 37.03
N LEU A 386 -4.13 27.22 36.90
CA LEU A 386 -5.40 27.27 36.20
C LEU A 386 -6.54 27.57 37.19
N ASP A 387 -7.20 28.71 37.01
CA ASP A 387 -8.42 29.07 37.73
C ASP A 387 -9.63 28.47 36.99
N LEU A 388 -10.26 27.47 37.60
CA LEU A 388 -11.40 26.77 37.02
C LEU A 388 -12.72 27.36 37.55
N LYS A 389 -13.64 27.67 36.65
CA LYS A 389 -14.97 28.18 36.96
C LYS A 389 -16.04 27.50 36.12
N ASP A 390 -17.23 27.33 36.67
CA ASP A 390 -18.38 26.88 35.89
C ASP A 390 -19.00 28.02 35.04
N GLY A 391 -19.99 27.69 34.20
CA GLY A 391 -20.71 28.67 33.38
C GLY A 391 -21.44 29.78 34.15
N SER A 392 -21.63 29.62 35.47
CA SER A 392 -22.19 30.64 36.36
C SER A 392 -21.11 31.47 37.07
N GLY A 393 -19.83 31.21 36.80
CA GLY A 393 -18.68 31.90 37.39
C GLY A 393 -18.26 31.37 38.77
N ARG A 394 -18.85 30.26 39.26
CA ARG A 394 -18.48 29.64 40.53
C ARG A 394 -17.20 28.84 40.37
N SER A 395 -16.26 29.01 41.31
CA SER A 395 -14.99 28.27 41.29
C SER A 395 -15.20 26.77 41.43
N VAL A 396 -14.49 26.01 40.61
CA VAL A 396 -14.46 24.55 40.59
C VAL A 396 -13.16 24.09 41.24
N SER A 397 -13.24 23.29 42.31
CA SER A 397 -12.05 22.88 43.05
C SER A 397 -11.30 21.72 42.37
N ILE A 398 -9.97 21.80 42.44
CA ILE A 398 -9.06 20.71 42.05
C ILE A 398 -8.49 20.10 43.32
N GLN A 399 -8.56 18.78 43.47
CA GLN A 399 -7.90 18.04 44.55
C GLN A 399 -6.80 17.14 43.99
N MET A 400 -5.69 17.05 44.74
CA MET A 400 -4.64 16.07 44.47
C MET A 400 -5.05 14.72 45.06
N GLN A 401 -5.27 13.72 44.20
CA GLN A 401 -5.41 12.32 44.61
C GLN A 401 -4.28 11.50 43.99
N ASN A 402 -3.50 10.80 44.82
CA ASN A 402 -2.39 9.92 44.39
C ASN A 402 -1.36 10.61 43.47
N GLY A 403 -1.09 11.90 43.68
CA GLY A 403 -0.16 12.67 42.85
C GLY A 403 -0.72 13.15 41.51
N LEU A 404 -2.02 12.96 41.27
CA LEU A 404 -2.75 13.43 40.09
C LEU A 404 -3.78 14.50 40.49
N SER A 405 -3.82 15.61 39.75
CA SER A 405 -4.82 16.68 39.91
C SER A 405 -6.16 16.26 39.30
N ALA A 406 -7.21 16.11 40.13
CA ALA A 406 -8.55 15.73 39.71
C ALA A 406 -9.57 16.83 40.06
N ILE A 407 -10.51 17.09 39.15
CA ILE A 407 -11.62 18.02 39.37
C ILE A 407 -12.66 17.34 40.27
N THR A 408 -13.06 18.00 41.36
CA THR A 408 -13.99 17.40 42.33
C THR A 408 -15.44 17.40 41.85
N ASP A 409 -15.82 18.37 41.02
CA ASP A 409 -17.18 18.49 40.48
C ASP A 409 -17.53 17.30 39.56
N PRO A 410 -18.54 16.47 39.89
CA PRO A 410 -18.94 15.31 39.10
C PRO A 410 -19.20 15.59 37.62
N ARG A 411 -19.60 16.82 37.26
CA ARG A 411 -19.86 17.21 35.87
C ARG A 411 -18.59 17.25 35.02
N PHE A 412 -17.43 17.47 35.64
CA PHE A 412 -16.17 17.73 34.97
C PHE A 412 -15.06 16.72 35.33
N GLN A 413 -15.37 15.65 36.08
CA GLN A 413 -14.40 14.63 36.52
C GLN A 413 -13.61 13.97 35.38
N ARG A 414 -14.16 13.95 34.16
CA ARG A 414 -13.50 13.39 32.97
C ARG A 414 -12.43 14.32 32.38
N ILE A 415 -12.41 15.59 32.78
CA ILE A 415 -11.53 16.63 32.23
C ILE A 415 -10.31 16.79 33.14
N GLY A 416 -9.12 16.80 32.54
CA GLY A 416 -7.86 17.09 33.21
C GLY A 416 -7.03 18.11 32.42
N PHE A 417 -6.04 18.70 33.09
CA PHE A 417 -5.12 19.65 32.50
C PHE A 417 -3.69 19.24 32.82
N GLY A 418 -2.79 19.37 31.85
CA GLY A 418 -1.36 19.14 32.02
C GLY A 418 -0.54 20.20 31.29
N LEU A 419 0.61 20.57 31.85
CA LEU A 419 1.58 21.39 31.14
C LEU A 419 2.37 20.52 30.16
N THR A 420 2.68 21.07 29.00
CA THR A 420 3.50 20.42 27.98
C THR A 420 4.34 21.45 27.24
N MET A 421 5.39 20.99 26.57
CA MET A 421 6.19 21.83 25.68
C MET A 421 5.74 21.59 24.24
N MET A 422 5.80 22.64 23.44
CA MET A 422 5.22 22.75 22.11
C MET A 422 6.19 23.47 21.16
N GLY A 423 5.91 23.40 19.86
CA GLY A 423 6.82 23.82 18.81
C GLY A 423 7.72 22.67 18.36
N LEU A 424 8.32 22.85 17.19
CA LEU A 424 9.23 21.86 16.59
C LEU A 424 10.43 21.59 17.53
N ASP A 425 10.97 22.65 18.14
CA ASP A 425 12.08 22.59 19.08
C ASP A 425 11.64 22.52 20.55
N GLN A 426 10.35 22.26 20.83
CA GLN A 426 9.80 22.20 22.19
C GLN A 426 10.06 23.48 23.00
N GLU A 427 9.99 24.63 22.32
CA GLU A 427 10.39 25.94 22.83
C GLU A 427 9.24 26.72 23.50
N PHE A 428 7.98 26.36 23.21
CA PHE A 428 6.81 27.06 23.73
C PHE A 428 6.13 26.25 24.85
N PRO A 429 5.80 26.87 25.99
CA PRO A 429 4.95 26.21 26.98
C PRO A 429 3.51 26.14 26.46
N GLY A 430 2.78 25.11 26.89
CA GLY A 430 1.39 24.93 26.52
C GLY A 430 0.61 24.07 27.51
N ILE A 431 -0.70 23.99 27.29
CA ILE A 431 -1.66 23.28 28.11
C ILE A 431 -2.29 22.18 27.27
N ALA A 432 -2.16 20.94 27.73
CA ALA A 432 -2.90 19.79 27.22
C ALA A 432 -4.18 19.58 28.05
N VAL A 433 -5.32 19.58 27.39
CA VAL A 433 -6.61 19.20 27.98
C VAL A 433 -6.83 17.72 27.72
N SER A 434 -6.86 16.96 28.81
CA SER A 434 -7.08 15.52 28.80
C SER A 434 -8.54 15.20 29.02
N ILE A 435 -9.07 14.26 28.26
CA ILE A 435 -10.40 13.68 28.48
C ILE A 435 -10.22 12.19 28.77
N ASP A 436 -10.81 11.71 29.87
CA ASP A 436 -10.64 10.35 30.38
C ASP A 436 -9.16 9.97 30.56
N GLY A 437 -8.36 10.94 31.04
CA GLY A 437 -6.92 10.76 31.30
C GLY A 437 -6.03 10.74 30.06
N GLN A 438 -6.57 10.94 28.85
CA GLN A 438 -5.79 11.01 27.61
C GLN A 438 -5.76 12.44 27.06
N PRO A 439 -4.59 13.02 26.72
CA PRO A 439 -4.50 14.32 26.05
C PRO A 439 -5.27 14.34 24.72
N GLN A 440 -6.24 15.24 24.59
CA GLN A 440 -7.05 15.38 23.37
C GLN A 440 -6.86 16.72 22.69
N PHE A 441 -6.84 17.82 23.45
CA PHE A 441 -6.79 19.18 22.90
C PHE A 441 -5.60 19.95 23.46
N PHE A 442 -5.00 20.81 22.65
CA PHE A 442 -3.74 21.48 22.97
C PHE A 442 -3.87 22.99 22.77
N PHE A 443 -3.26 23.74 23.69
CA PHE A 443 -3.26 25.20 23.72
C PHE A 443 -1.84 25.70 23.93
N ARG A 444 -1.29 26.44 22.97
CA ARG A 444 -0.01 27.15 23.11
C ARG A 444 -0.20 28.39 23.98
N ILE A 445 0.77 28.66 24.86
CA ILE A 445 0.83 29.91 25.63
C ILE A 445 1.79 30.85 24.89
N ASP A 446 1.25 31.94 24.36
CA ASP A 446 2.04 32.97 23.67
C ASP A 446 2.71 33.93 24.69
N SER A 447 3.66 34.76 24.23
CA SER A 447 4.49 35.64 25.07
C SER A 447 3.74 36.68 25.94
N GLY A 448 2.42 36.79 25.79
CA GLY A 448 1.55 37.66 26.60
C GLY A 448 0.52 36.89 27.43
N ASP A 449 0.81 35.64 27.80
CA ASP A 449 -0.10 34.71 28.49
C ASP A 449 -1.43 34.46 27.74
N LYS A 450 -1.43 34.70 26.43
CA LYS A 450 -2.58 34.42 25.57
C LYS A 450 -2.58 32.96 25.19
N LEU A 451 -3.77 32.36 25.21
CA LEU A 451 -3.96 30.96 24.82
C LEU A 451 -4.40 30.90 23.36
N GLN A 452 -3.75 30.05 22.58
CA GLN A 452 -4.16 29.72 21.22
C GLN A 452 -4.35 28.22 21.13
N MET A 453 -5.51 27.78 20.65
CA MET A 453 -5.71 26.35 20.39
C MET A 453 -4.89 25.94 19.17
N THR A 454 -4.25 24.77 19.24
CA THR A 454 -3.34 24.27 18.20
C THR A 454 -3.52 22.77 17.96
N ASN A 455 -2.84 22.24 16.94
CA ASN A 455 -2.53 20.81 16.87
C ASN A 455 -1.64 20.38 18.06
N SER A 456 -1.43 19.07 18.21
CA SER A 456 -0.62 18.49 19.30
C SER A 456 0.84 18.93 19.30
N ALA A 457 1.37 19.38 18.16
CA ALA A 457 2.73 19.90 18.05
C ALA A 457 2.82 21.40 18.38
N GLY A 458 1.71 22.14 18.49
CA GLY A 458 1.71 23.58 18.75
C GLY A 458 2.14 24.46 17.58
N THR A 459 2.07 23.93 16.36
CA THR A 459 2.62 24.51 15.12
C THR A 459 1.54 25.00 14.15
N VAL A 460 0.30 24.51 14.30
CA VAL A 460 -0.85 24.92 13.49
C VAL A 460 -1.95 25.44 14.41
N ASP A 461 -2.33 26.69 14.21
CA ASP A 461 -3.40 27.34 14.99
C ASP A 461 -4.78 26.83 14.52
N ILE A 462 -5.69 26.64 15.49
CA ILE A 462 -7.05 26.15 15.29
C ILE A 462 -8.03 27.18 15.86
N ASP A 463 -8.72 27.91 15.00
CA ASP A 463 -9.65 28.96 15.45
C ASP A 463 -10.92 28.41 16.11
N SER A 464 -11.41 27.26 15.61
CA SER A 464 -12.64 26.63 16.07
C SER A 464 -12.71 25.15 15.66
N LEU A 465 -13.45 24.36 16.44
CA LEU A 465 -13.82 23.01 16.06
C LEU A 465 -14.79 23.03 14.88
N LYS A 466 -14.28 22.81 13.67
CA LYS A 466 -15.10 22.71 12.46
C LYS A 466 -15.34 21.25 12.11
N THR A 467 -16.59 20.93 11.76
CA THR A 467 -16.91 19.66 11.10
C THR A 467 -16.76 19.85 9.58
N PRO A 468 -15.84 19.14 8.91
CA PRO A 468 -15.67 19.26 7.47
C PRO A 468 -16.89 18.68 6.72
N PRO A 469 -17.06 19.03 5.43
CA PRO A 469 -18.02 18.36 4.56
C PRO A 469 -17.80 16.83 4.58
N THR A 470 -18.89 16.07 4.57
CA THR A 470 -18.84 14.60 4.55
C THR A 470 -19.75 14.05 3.46
N PHE A 471 -19.35 12.94 2.85
CA PHE A 471 -20.17 12.22 1.87
C PHE A 471 -20.01 10.70 2.02
N GLY A 472 -21.14 9.99 2.15
CA GLY A 472 -21.14 8.55 2.42
C GLY A 472 -20.67 8.19 3.84
N PHE A 473 -20.80 6.91 4.20
CA PHE A 473 -20.32 6.34 5.47
C PHE A 473 -20.82 6.98 6.79
N LYS A 474 -21.90 7.78 6.75
CA LYS A 474 -22.54 8.31 7.97
C LYS A 474 -22.96 7.16 8.90
N GLY A 475 -22.51 7.19 10.15
CA GLY A 475 -22.72 6.13 11.14
C GLY A 475 -21.87 4.87 10.89
N LYS A 476 -20.92 4.91 9.94
CA LYS A 476 -19.99 3.84 9.58
C LYS A 476 -18.53 4.33 9.61
N GLU A 477 -18.24 5.37 10.37
CA GLU A 477 -16.93 6.04 10.40
C GLU A 477 -15.82 5.07 10.84
N LYS A 478 -16.13 4.14 11.75
CA LYS A 478 -15.17 3.13 12.26
C LYS A 478 -14.92 1.95 11.30
N LEU A 479 -15.67 1.86 10.20
CA LEU A 479 -15.61 0.74 9.26
C LEU A 479 -14.20 0.56 8.67
N GLY A 480 -13.75 -0.69 8.59
CA GLY A 480 -12.47 -1.02 7.95
C GLY A 480 -11.27 -0.41 8.70
N SER A 481 -11.33 -0.34 10.03
CA SER A 481 -10.34 0.35 10.87
C SER A 481 -10.27 1.85 10.58
N ALA A 482 -11.42 2.53 10.75
CA ALA A 482 -11.59 3.97 10.51
C ALA A 482 -11.43 4.44 9.05
N ARG A 483 -11.33 3.55 8.07
CA ARG A 483 -11.32 3.91 6.64
C ARG A 483 -12.62 4.59 6.21
N GLY A 484 -13.77 4.21 6.79
CA GLY A 484 -15.05 4.89 6.54
C GLY A 484 -15.01 6.39 6.91
N TYR A 485 -14.36 6.74 8.02
CA TYR A 485 -14.10 8.13 8.42
C TYR A 485 -13.27 8.86 7.35
N ILE A 486 -12.12 8.31 6.99
CA ILE A 486 -11.21 8.93 6.01
C ILE A 486 -11.93 9.15 4.68
N TRP A 487 -12.60 8.11 4.16
CA TRP A 487 -13.27 8.17 2.86
C TRP A 487 -14.43 9.17 2.87
N SER A 488 -15.17 9.28 3.98
CA SER A 488 -16.26 10.25 4.08
C SER A 488 -15.80 11.70 3.95
N ARG A 489 -14.57 12.02 4.35
CA ARG A 489 -13.96 13.37 4.22
C ARG A 489 -13.19 13.53 2.91
N ALA A 490 -12.61 12.44 2.41
CA ALA A 490 -11.87 12.43 1.15
C ALA A 490 -12.78 12.56 -0.09
N LEU A 491 -13.98 11.95 -0.07
CA LEU A 491 -14.90 11.98 -1.21
C LEU A 491 -15.37 13.40 -1.60
N PRO A 492 -15.76 14.29 -0.66
CA PRO A 492 -16.07 15.68 -0.98
C PRO A 492 -14.93 16.43 -1.68
N MET A 493 -13.68 16.13 -1.32
CA MET A 493 -12.48 16.74 -1.92
C MET A 493 -12.29 16.36 -3.40
N ALA A 494 -12.92 15.28 -3.88
CA ALA A 494 -12.76 14.81 -5.25
C ALA A 494 -13.43 15.70 -6.30
N SER A 495 -14.44 16.50 -5.92
CA SER A 495 -15.22 17.34 -6.85
C SER A 495 -14.34 18.35 -7.60
N GLU A 496 -13.33 18.90 -6.94
CA GLU A 496 -12.36 19.85 -7.51
C GLU A 496 -11.19 19.15 -8.23
N ARG A 497 -11.10 17.81 -8.15
CA ARG A 497 -9.95 17.01 -8.61
C ARG A 497 -10.26 16.10 -9.79
N LEU A 498 -11.40 16.30 -10.46
CA LEU A 498 -11.82 15.45 -11.58
C LEU A 498 -10.90 15.57 -12.80
N LEU A 499 -10.33 16.76 -13.06
CA LEU A 499 -9.39 16.98 -14.15
C LEU A 499 -7.94 16.77 -13.70
N LEU A 500 -7.46 17.61 -12.80
CA LEU A 500 -6.12 17.55 -12.20
C LEU A 500 -6.24 17.32 -10.70
N GLY A 501 -5.36 16.48 -10.16
CA GLY A 501 -5.28 16.23 -8.73
C GLY A 501 -4.53 17.32 -7.97
N ALA A 502 -4.24 17.05 -6.71
CA ALA A 502 -3.50 17.94 -5.81
C ALA A 502 -1.98 17.82 -5.93
N GLY A 503 -1.50 16.87 -6.72
CA GLY A 503 -0.12 16.43 -6.74
C GLY A 503 0.00 15.09 -5.99
N PRO A 504 0.78 14.12 -6.51
CA PRO A 504 1.08 12.87 -5.82
C PRO A 504 1.55 13.11 -4.39
N ASP A 505 1.20 12.22 -3.46
CA ASP A 505 1.70 12.25 -2.08
C ASP A 505 1.36 13.50 -1.23
N THR A 506 0.52 14.42 -1.72
CA THR A 506 0.14 15.65 -0.99
C THR A 506 -1.11 15.53 -0.11
N PHE A 507 -1.71 14.33 -0.01
CA PHE A 507 -3.03 14.14 0.60
C PHE A 507 -3.15 14.72 2.02
N GLU A 508 -2.15 14.51 2.87
CA GLU A 508 -2.18 14.91 4.27
C GLU A 508 -2.25 16.42 4.49
N LEU A 509 -1.79 17.20 3.51
CA LEU A 509 -1.79 18.66 3.52
C LEU A 509 -3.17 19.24 3.22
N TYR A 510 -4.00 18.49 2.47
CA TYR A 510 -5.36 18.89 2.09
C TYR A 510 -6.43 18.23 2.94
N PHE A 511 -6.13 17.08 3.56
CA PHE A 511 -7.07 16.41 4.44
C PHE A 511 -7.42 17.34 5.63
N PRO A 512 -8.69 17.40 6.08
CA PRO A 512 -9.09 18.27 7.19
C PRO A 512 -8.56 17.76 8.54
N GLN A 513 -7.27 17.98 8.81
CA GLN A 513 -6.59 17.54 10.05
C GLN A 513 -7.22 18.16 11.32
N ASN A 514 -7.93 19.27 11.19
CA ASN A 514 -8.59 19.97 12.29
C ASN A 514 -10.00 19.41 12.62
N ASP A 515 -10.46 18.32 11.98
CA ASP A 515 -11.67 17.58 12.37
C ASP A 515 -11.44 16.78 13.65
N LEU A 516 -11.11 17.48 14.74
CA LEU A 516 -10.66 16.88 16.00
C LEU A 516 -11.71 15.95 16.61
N LEU A 517 -12.99 16.36 16.60
CA LEU A 517 -14.08 15.54 17.12
C LEU A 517 -14.34 14.31 16.24
N GLY A 518 -14.28 14.45 14.90
CA GLY A 518 -14.40 13.33 13.98
C GLY A 518 -13.28 12.30 14.18
N LYS A 519 -12.03 12.77 14.32
CA LYS A 519 -10.89 11.89 14.64
C LYS A 519 -11.01 11.25 16.01
N TYR A 520 -11.46 12.00 17.02
CA TYR A 520 -11.67 11.45 18.37
C TYR A 520 -12.71 10.32 18.34
N TRP A 521 -13.81 10.49 17.60
CA TRP A 521 -14.77 9.41 17.40
C TRP A 521 -14.18 8.20 16.69
N ALA A 522 -13.47 8.43 15.57
CA ALA A 522 -12.98 7.36 14.70
C ALA A 522 -11.82 6.55 15.32
N TYR A 523 -10.91 7.22 16.01
CA TYR A 523 -9.64 6.64 16.48
C TYR A 523 -9.52 6.57 18.01
N GLY A 524 -10.43 7.19 18.76
CA GLY A 524 -10.27 7.37 20.21
C GLY A 524 -9.26 8.47 20.58
N THR A 525 -8.76 9.22 19.60
CA THR A 525 -7.92 10.41 19.83
C THR A 525 -8.16 11.49 18.77
N ALA A 526 -8.17 12.75 19.20
CA ALA A 526 -8.21 13.92 18.31
C ALA A 526 -6.88 14.14 17.55
N ASN A 527 -5.80 13.49 17.98
CA ASN A 527 -4.43 13.76 17.50
C ASN A 527 -3.95 12.77 16.45
N MET A 528 -4.83 11.92 15.93
CA MET A 528 -4.49 11.06 14.80
C MET A 528 -4.09 11.93 13.60
N LEU A 529 -2.92 11.67 13.03
CA LEU A 529 -2.54 12.23 11.73
C LEU A 529 -3.13 11.32 10.65
N VAL A 530 -3.97 11.87 9.78
CA VAL A 530 -4.47 11.12 8.63
C VAL A 530 -3.59 11.49 7.44
N ASP A 531 -2.59 10.65 7.18
CA ASP A 531 -1.53 10.90 6.20
C ASP A 531 -1.91 10.43 4.79
N LYS A 532 -2.89 9.50 4.68
CA LYS A 532 -3.28 8.87 3.41
C LYS A 532 -4.76 8.42 3.38
N PRO A 533 -5.33 8.19 2.18
CA PRO A 533 -6.70 7.71 2.05
C PRO A 533 -6.87 6.19 2.31
N HIS A 534 -5.78 5.43 2.38
CA HIS A 534 -5.79 3.94 2.47
C HIS A 534 -6.68 3.27 1.40
N ASN A 535 -6.63 3.82 0.19
CA ASN A 535 -7.36 3.35 -0.97
C ASN A 535 -6.63 3.86 -2.22
N LEU A 536 -6.10 2.93 -3.01
CA LEU A 536 -5.32 3.21 -4.23
C LEU A 536 -6.09 4.12 -5.19
N TYR A 537 -7.40 3.91 -5.33
CA TYR A 537 -8.22 4.65 -6.28
C TYR A 537 -8.51 6.08 -5.81
N LEU A 538 -8.80 6.27 -4.52
CA LEU A 538 -8.94 7.61 -3.94
C LEU A 538 -7.61 8.35 -3.91
N GLN A 539 -6.50 7.66 -3.65
CA GLN A 539 -5.17 8.25 -3.76
C GLN A 539 -4.92 8.75 -5.18
N THR A 540 -5.14 7.91 -6.21
CA THR A 540 -4.98 8.32 -7.61
C THR A 540 -5.92 9.47 -7.99
N LEU A 541 -7.17 9.44 -7.53
CA LEU A 541 -8.14 10.51 -7.80
C LEU A 541 -7.73 11.84 -7.21
N LEU A 542 -7.32 11.85 -5.94
CA LEU A 542 -7.01 13.08 -5.21
C LEU A 542 -5.62 13.61 -5.53
N GLY A 543 -4.64 12.74 -5.79
CA GLY A 543 -3.25 13.12 -6.11
C GLY A 543 -3.05 13.46 -7.60
N GLU A 544 -3.45 12.55 -8.48
CA GLU A 544 -3.17 12.61 -9.92
C GLU A 544 -4.36 13.07 -10.77
N GLY A 545 -5.58 13.01 -10.21
CA GLY A 545 -6.80 13.50 -10.83
C GLY A 545 -7.67 12.41 -11.46
N GLY A 546 -8.93 12.74 -11.70
CA GLY A 546 -9.92 11.81 -12.27
C GLY A 546 -9.58 11.28 -13.66
N VAL A 547 -8.91 12.08 -14.49
CA VAL A 547 -8.43 11.61 -15.82
C VAL A 547 -7.30 10.59 -15.68
N ALA A 548 -6.36 10.81 -14.75
CA ALA A 548 -5.32 9.83 -14.46
C ALA A 548 -5.94 8.53 -13.92
N LEU A 549 -6.89 8.61 -12.99
CA LEU A 549 -7.62 7.44 -12.50
C LEU A 549 -8.33 6.69 -13.64
N ALA A 550 -9.02 7.39 -14.53
CA ALA A 550 -9.67 6.76 -15.68
C ALA A 550 -8.67 6.03 -16.60
N ALA A 551 -7.50 6.63 -16.84
CA ALA A 551 -6.44 6.02 -17.63
C ALA A 551 -5.83 4.79 -16.95
N PHE A 552 -5.62 4.85 -15.63
CA PHE A 552 -5.20 3.71 -14.81
C PHE A 552 -6.22 2.56 -14.92
N LEU A 553 -7.50 2.84 -14.69
CA LEU A 553 -8.59 1.86 -14.78
C LEU A 553 -8.70 1.28 -16.19
N ALA A 554 -8.51 2.08 -17.24
CA ALA A 554 -8.50 1.59 -18.61
C ALA A 554 -7.41 0.54 -18.85
N MET A 555 -6.19 0.76 -18.35
CA MET A 555 -5.12 -0.25 -18.43
C MET A 555 -5.52 -1.55 -17.70
N MET A 556 -6.09 -1.44 -16.50
CA MET A 556 -6.52 -2.61 -15.74
C MET A 556 -7.64 -3.38 -16.46
N LEU A 557 -8.68 -2.68 -16.91
CA LEU A 557 -9.81 -3.28 -17.61
C LEU A 557 -9.38 -3.94 -18.92
N LEU A 558 -8.50 -3.31 -19.71
CA LEU A 558 -7.94 -3.92 -20.91
C LEU A 558 -7.25 -5.25 -20.61
N TYR A 559 -6.46 -5.32 -19.54
CA TYR A 559 -5.74 -6.53 -19.15
C TYR A 559 -6.69 -7.61 -18.63
N LEU A 560 -7.64 -7.24 -17.78
CA LEU A 560 -8.61 -8.18 -17.21
C LEU A 560 -9.53 -8.76 -18.28
N ILE A 561 -10.13 -7.92 -19.14
CA ILE A 561 -11.01 -8.38 -20.24
C ILE A 561 -10.27 -9.35 -21.16
N ASP A 562 -9.03 -9.02 -21.51
CA ASP A 562 -8.20 -9.85 -22.35
C ASP A 562 -7.85 -11.20 -21.69
N SER A 563 -7.55 -11.19 -20.40
CA SER A 563 -7.30 -12.40 -19.60
C SER A 563 -8.55 -13.27 -19.47
N PHE A 564 -9.73 -12.67 -19.24
CA PHE A 564 -11.00 -13.39 -19.23
C PHE A 564 -11.27 -14.08 -20.56
N ARG A 565 -11.10 -13.37 -21.68
CA ARG A 565 -11.28 -13.96 -23.02
C ARG A 565 -10.32 -15.11 -23.29
N LEU A 566 -9.09 -15.02 -22.80
CA LEU A 566 -8.07 -16.04 -23.01
C LEU A 566 -8.22 -17.26 -22.11
N TYR A 567 -8.73 -17.11 -20.89
CA TYR A 567 -8.62 -18.13 -19.85
C TYR A 567 -9.94 -18.61 -19.27
N ALA A 568 -11.04 -17.84 -19.35
CA ALA A 568 -12.27 -18.21 -18.65
C ALA A 568 -12.87 -19.54 -19.14
N MET A 569 -13.28 -20.38 -18.19
CA MET A 569 -14.08 -21.59 -18.43
C MET A 569 -13.48 -22.55 -19.49
N LYS A 570 -12.16 -22.72 -19.52
CA LYS A 570 -11.51 -23.75 -20.35
C LYS A 570 -11.37 -25.08 -19.60
N ARG A 571 -11.35 -26.18 -20.35
CA ARG A 571 -11.13 -27.54 -19.83
C ARG A 571 -9.66 -27.86 -19.64
N GLU A 572 -8.81 -27.30 -20.50
CA GLU A 572 -7.37 -27.53 -20.46
C GLU A 572 -6.62 -26.22 -20.65
N TYR A 573 -5.42 -26.18 -20.08
CA TYR A 573 -4.53 -25.03 -20.13
C TYR A 573 -3.15 -25.43 -20.58
N GLN A 574 -2.63 -24.69 -21.56
CA GLN A 574 -1.22 -24.76 -21.93
C GLN A 574 -0.35 -24.13 -20.84
N LYS A 575 0.93 -24.52 -20.81
CA LYS A 575 1.91 -24.04 -19.82
C LYS A 575 1.99 -22.50 -19.75
N ASN A 576 1.92 -21.82 -20.89
CA ASN A 576 1.97 -20.36 -20.95
C ASN A 576 0.65 -19.72 -20.46
N GLN A 577 -0.49 -20.37 -20.70
CA GLN A 577 -1.79 -19.94 -20.16
C GLN A 577 -1.85 -20.08 -18.64
N ILE A 578 -1.30 -21.16 -18.06
CA ILE A 578 -1.20 -21.34 -16.60
C ILE A 578 -0.41 -20.19 -15.96
N ARG A 579 0.71 -19.79 -16.58
CA ARG A 579 1.50 -18.64 -16.12
C ARG A 579 0.73 -17.32 -16.25
N GLY A 580 0.03 -17.12 -17.37
CA GLY A 580 -0.83 -15.96 -17.59
C GLY A 580 -1.95 -15.85 -16.55
N ILE A 581 -2.61 -16.97 -16.23
CA ILE A 581 -3.61 -17.05 -15.15
C ILE A 581 -2.98 -16.69 -13.81
N ALA A 582 -1.85 -17.28 -13.46
CA ALA A 582 -1.15 -17.02 -12.20
C ALA A 582 -0.85 -15.52 -12.01
N LEU A 583 -0.31 -14.86 -13.05
CA LEU A 583 -0.07 -13.41 -13.02
C LEU A 583 -1.38 -12.62 -12.96
N CYS A 584 -2.39 -12.97 -13.75
CA CYS A 584 -3.70 -12.31 -13.70
C CYS A 584 -4.33 -12.35 -12.32
N LEU A 585 -4.31 -13.51 -11.65
CA LEU A 585 -4.87 -13.64 -10.30
C LEU A 585 -4.07 -12.83 -9.27
N GLY A 586 -2.74 -12.74 -9.41
CA GLY A 586 -1.92 -11.85 -8.57
C GLY A 586 -2.25 -10.37 -8.77
N ILE A 587 -2.45 -9.93 -10.03
CA ILE A 587 -2.88 -8.56 -10.35
C ILE A 587 -4.27 -8.26 -9.78
N VAL A 588 -5.23 -9.19 -9.93
CA VAL A 588 -6.55 -9.08 -9.29
C VAL A 588 -6.38 -8.96 -7.77
N GLY A 589 -5.55 -9.80 -7.16
CA GLY A 589 -5.26 -9.75 -5.72
C GLY A 589 -4.80 -8.36 -5.25
N TYR A 590 -3.85 -7.75 -5.96
CA TYR A 590 -3.37 -6.40 -5.63
C TYR A 590 -4.44 -5.33 -5.83
N LEU A 591 -5.17 -5.34 -6.94
CA LEU A 591 -6.20 -4.33 -7.24
C LEU A 591 -7.30 -4.31 -6.17
N PHE A 592 -7.79 -5.49 -5.76
CA PHE A 592 -8.82 -5.58 -4.73
C PHE A 592 -8.27 -5.34 -3.31
N ALA A 593 -7.00 -5.66 -3.03
CA ALA A 593 -6.34 -5.18 -1.82
C ALA A 593 -6.27 -3.64 -1.81
N GLY A 594 -6.06 -3.01 -2.97
CA GLY A 594 -6.04 -1.56 -3.19
C GLY A 594 -7.36 -0.83 -2.87
N LEU A 595 -8.48 -1.54 -2.66
CA LEU A 595 -9.69 -0.92 -2.12
C LEU A 595 -9.55 -0.52 -0.65
N PHE A 596 -8.64 -1.16 0.08
CA PHE A 596 -8.37 -0.94 1.51
C PHE A 596 -6.91 -0.61 1.78
N ASN A 597 -6.12 -0.39 0.73
CA ASN A 597 -4.73 -0.02 0.86
C ASN A 597 -4.31 0.90 -0.28
N ASP A 598 -3.27 1.66 -0.03
CA ASP A 598 -2.61 2.60 -0.92
C ASP A 598 -1.44 1.95 -1.67
N SER A 599 -0.90 2.70 -2.64
CA SER A 599 0.38 2.33 -3.26
C SER A 599 1.53 2.54 -2.27
N VAL A 600 2.59 1.75 -2.43
CA VAL A 600 3.86 2.00 -1.74
C VAL A 600 5.02 1.44 -2.58
N VAL A 601 6.17 2.11 -2.54
CA VAL A 601 7.40 1.73 -3.26
C VAL A 601 7.87 0.31 -2.92
N SER A 602 7.52 -0.18 -1.74
CA SER A 602 7.85 -1.55 -1.31
C SER A 602 7.14 -2.65 -2.12
N VAL A 603 6.00 -2.36 -2.75
CA VAL A 603 5.14 -3.36 -3.41
C VAL A 603 4.83 -2.99 -4.86
N ALA A 604 4.57 -1.73 -5.15
CA ALA A 604 4.15 -1.24 -6.47
C ALA A 604 5.09 -1.65 -7.62
N PRO A 605 6.44 -1.61 -7.50
CA PRO A 605 7.33 -2.09 -8.56
C PRO A 605 7.03 -3.53 -8.99
N ALA A 606 6.75 -4.43 -8.03
CA ALA A 606 6.42 -5.81 -8.33
C ALA A 606 5.10 -5.90 -9.11
N PHE A 607 4.08 -5.15 -8.69
CA PHE A 607 2.80 -5.08 -9.41
C PHE A 607 2.99 -4.66 -10.88
N TRP A 608 3.67 -3.54 -11.13
CA TRP A 608 3.85 -3.00 -12.49
C TRP A 608 4.69 -3.91 -13.39
N ILE A 609 5.73 -4.55 -12.85
CA ILE A 609 6.52 -5.56 -13.56
C ILE A 609 5.66 -6.77 -13.92
N LEU A 610 4.93 -7.33 -12.96
CA LEU A 610 4.11 -8.53 -13.19
C LEU A 610 2.96 -8.24 -14.16
N LEU A 611 2.38 -7.04 -14.13
CA LEU A 611 1.38 -6.59 -15.09
C LEU A 611 1.97 -6.54 -16.50
N GLY A 612 3.16 -5.94 -16.68
CA GLY A 612 3.85 -5.90 -17.97
C GLY A 612 4.17 -7.28 -18.52
N ALA A 613 4.62 -8.20 -17.66
CA ALA A 613 4.83 -9.60 -18.02
C ALA A 613 3.51 -10.30 -18.40
N GLY A 614 2.43 -10.06 -17.65
CA GLY A 614 1.09 -10.59 -17.93
C GLY A 614 0.56 -10.15 -19.30
N ILE A 615 0.66 -8.86 -19.62
CA ILE A 615 0.28 -8.32 -20.93
C ILE A 615 1.10 -8.97 -22.06
N ALA A 616 2.41 -9.17 -21.84
CA ALA A 616 3.27 -9.83 -22.81
C ALA A 616 2.90 -11.31 -23.03
N ILE A 617 2.56 -12.04 -21.96
CA ILE A 617 2.09 -13.43 -22.04
C ILE A 617 0.74 -13.52 -22.77
N ASN A 618 -0.22 -12.67 -22.43
CA ASN A 618 -1.51 -12.64 -23.10
C ASN A 618 -1.35 -12.41 -24.62
N PHE A 619 -0.45 -11.50 -25.00
CA PHE A 619 -0.13 -11.25 -26.40
C PHE A 619 0.45 -12.48 -27.11
N GLN A 620 1.34 -13.24 -26.45
CA GLN A 620 1.86 -14.50 -27.00
C GLN A 620 0.74 -15.53 -27.18
N ASN A 621 -0.08 -15.72 -26.14
CA ASN A 621 -1.21 -16.67 -26.17
C ASN A 621 -2.22 -16.34 -27.28
N ARG A 622 -2.48 -15.05 -27.56
CA ARG A 622 -3.33 -14.64 -28.69
C ARG A 622 -2.74 -15.00 -30.05
N ARG A 623 -1.43 -14.79 -30.24
CA ARG A 623 -0.77 -15.11 -31.51
C ARG A 623 -0.73 -16.61 -31.77
N GLU A 624 -0.57 -17.41 -30.72
CA GLU A 624 -0.65 -18.87 -30.83
C GLU A 624 -2.06 -19.32 -31.24
N LEU A 625 -3.12 -18.68 -30.72
CA LEU A 625 -4.50 -18.96 -31.11
C LEU A 625 -4.81 -18.51 -32.55
N SER A 626 -4.30 -17.36 -33.00
CA SER A 626 -4.53 -16.86 -34.37
C SER A 626 -3.74 -17.62 -35.45
N ASN A 627 -2.66 -18.30 -35.05
CA ASN A 627 -1.78 -19.06 -35.95
C ASN A 627 -1.99 -20.58 -35.82
N GLY A 628 -3.10 -21.03 -35.20
CA GLY A 628 -3.53 -22.43 -35.21
C GLY A 628 -3.78 -22.93 -36.63
N PRO A 629 -3.66 -24.25 -36.89
CA PRO A 629 -3.46 -24.78 -38.23
C PRO A 629 -4.55 -24.33 -39.18
N ALA A 630 -4.13 -23.78 -40.32
CA ALA A 630 -4.98 -23.75 -41.50
C ALA A 630 -5.51 -25.17 -41.68
N ASP A 631 -6.83 -25.27 -41.81
CA ASP A 631 -7.52 -26.44 -42.33
C ASP A 631 -6.69 -26.96 -43.51
N ASP A 632 -6.12 -28.16 -43.38
CA ASP A 632 -5.68 -28.95 -44.52
C ASP A 632 -6.95 -29.32 -45.29
N GLY A 633 -7.56 -28.31 -45.92
CA GLY A 633 -8.61 -28.45 -46.89
C GLY A 633 -8.01 -29.18 -48.05
N GLY A 634 -8.18 -30.51 -48.03
CA GLY A 634 -7.84 -31.40 -49.12
C GLY A 634 -8.31 -30.79 -50.43
N LYS A 635 -7.34 -30.43 -51.26
CA LYS A 635 -7.55 -30.54 -52.70
C LYS A 635 -7.58 -32.04 -53.00
N GLU A 636 -8.74 -32.64 -52.79
CA GLU A 636 -9.13 -33.79 -53.58
C GLU A 636 -9.24 -33.32 -55.03
N THR A 637 -8.51 -34.03 -55.85
CA THR A 637 -8.65 -34.10 -57.30
C THR A 637 -10.09 -34.42 -57.68
N ASP A 638 -10.67 -33.59 -58.55
CA ASP A 638 -11.21 -34.01 -59.85
C ASP A 638 -11.18 -32.83 -60.83
#